data_AF-A0A814CWS6-F1
#
_entry.id   AF-A0A814CWS6-F1
#
_cell.length_a   1.000
_cell.length_b   1.000
_cell.length_c   1.000
_cell.angle_alpha   90.00
_cell.angle_beta   90.00
_cell.angle_gamma   90.00
#
_symmetry.space_group_name_H-M   'P 1'
#
loop_
_entity.id
_entity.type
_entity.pdbx_description
1 polymer ?
#
loop_
_entity_poly.entity_id
_entity_poly.type
_entity_poly.pdbx_seq_one_letter_code
_entity_poly.pdbx_strand_id
1 'polypeptide(L)'
;MKILSEEQTPKHKTSLQQKNMFSHRSLALYGGHEDEVNCLVFSCDFEILLTGSIGGYIRIWNTVHHRLTLKIQQRAGRIRAITISNDDKYFATSANDTDVRLYETRTGRLVHLLKGHQYPSDCVQFSSNDRLVASGSWDCRTILWSVTTGEQMYNFDNHTNAVQSIAFHSYRNIMITGSHDHNIFLYDFDKLSSSTPVKLQGHSNNVQGLAFSSLPYFASAGWDKSIIIWHLETCRIHSRLYGHTGWIHAVVFRDNPGSILASIDDDTVRVWNILTSICSYRLKILSDVSCFVRFLPNNRGIVIGSAIYEVLFDQQVSSHTRSKTKHVCEPSTVITKLTTSPTNNALKIKLTIDYRDAQKFYLTQQLTCQKRLNQTEQKPKIILFWTKIFTTPIDERYVNNYLFTSSGRCSTDRCLVTSNRQQLCASDAVIFHARGPIHMHDMPKVRSAHQRYVLLTKEPPYKTTAIVGHLNSFFNWTATYRVDSDISYRYFQWRQKSEPDKNVNKQSYLNNRQARAALMISNCYSQSNREEYLERLETIVPVTRMGYCSSNKCPRSRDSCLKELAVAHPFYLAFENSLCRDYVTEKYANVITTSQMIPVIFSHAPNLYIPGSYINANQFSSPEELGRFLIYLVSNATAYDSYFAWKREYELVIPDENDYLCELCRKLNNSTEPYKIYSSMKQWLYTDATCQRWVSKLNRTIDVSVDETMDYEEPWF
;
A
#
# COMPACT_ATOMS: atom_id res chain seq x y z
N MET A 1 10.56 18.61 14.83
CA MET A 1 11.57 19.39 14.08
C MET A 1 11.10 20.83 14.10
N LYS A 2 11.95 21.81 14.45
CA LYS A 2 11.57 23.24 14.48
C LYS A 2 12.57 23.99 13.60
N ILE A 3 12.09 24.72 12.60
CA ILE A 3 12.90 25.63 11.79
C ILE A 3 12.72 27.01 12.40
N LEU A 4 13.80 27.63 12.87
CA LEU A 4 13.79 28.95 13.48
C LEU A 4 14.57 29.92 12.58
N SER A 5 14.02 31.12 12.38
CA SER A 5 14.81 32.31 12.04
C SER A 5 15.58 32.74 13.29
N GLU A 6 16.83 33.15 13.16
CA GLU A 6 17.64 33.60 14.30
C GLU A 6 17.20 34.99 14.75
N GLU A 7 16.32 35.06 15.74
CA GLU A 7 16.34 36.17 16.69
C GLU A 7 16.08 35.67 18.12
N GLN A 8 17.01 36.06 19.02
CA GLN A 8 16.99 35.98 20.49
C GLN A 8 17.57 34.73 21.19
N THR A 9 18.86 34.84 21.56
CA THR A 9 19.48 34.09 22.65
C THR A 9 19.21 34.73 24.02
N PRO A 10 18.96 33.97 25.11
CA PRO A 10 19.20 34.47 26.46
C PRO A 10 20.33 33.72 27.17
N LYS A 11 21.27 34.51 27.70
CA LYS A 11 22.22 34.16 28.77
C LYS A 11 21.46 34.03 30.11
N HIS A 12 21.68 32.95 30.86
CA HIS A 12 21.88 32.89 32.33
C HIS A 12 21.54 31.52 32.95
N LYS A 13 22.40 31.08 33.88
CA LYS A 13 22.24 29.94 34.80
C LYS A 13 21.36 30.34 35.99
N THR A 14 20.43 29.50 36.42
CA THR A 14 20.15 29.17 37.84
C THR A 14 19.21 27.97 37.98
N SER A 15 19.29 27.35 39.16
CA SER A 15 18.89 26.01 39.55
C SER A 15 17.57 25.90 40.32
N LEU A 16 17.07 24.66 40.42
CA LEU A 16 16.17 24.06 41.43
C LEU A 16 14.62 24.07 41.25
N GLN A 17 14.15 22.89 40.79
CA GLN A 17 13.02 22.05 41.21
C GLN A 17 11.64 22.66 41.62
N GLN A 18 10.60 22.32 40.85
CA GLN A 18 9.52 21.43 41.33
C GLN A 18 8.69 20.77 40.20
N LYS A 19 8.41 19.48 40.45
CA LYS A 19 7.57 18.42 39.85
C LYS A 19 6.47 18.74 38.81
N ASN A 20 6.42 17.83 37.83
CA ASN A 20 5.35 17.50 36.88
C ASN A 20 5.00 18.53 35.79
N MET A 21 5.86 18.59 34.77
CA MET A 21 5.49 19.10 33.46
C MET A 21 6.17 18.22 32.41
N PHE A 22 5.41 17.73 31.41
CA PHE A 22 5.96 17.08 30.22
C PHE A 22 7.13 18.01 29.66
N SER A 23 8.31 17.56 29.16
CA SER A 23 9.43 18.33 28.47
C SER A 23 9.83 18.13 26.92
N HIS A 24 9.71 19.12 26.00
CA HIS A 24 9.57 19.05 24.50
C HIS A 24 10.96 19.12 23.99
N ARG A 25 11.41 18.00 23.46
CA ARG A 25 12.69 17.93 22.78
C ARG A 25 12.42 18.01 21.29
N SER A 26 12.89 19.08 20.68
CA SER A 26 13.14 19.13 19.25
C SER A 26 14.13 18.01 18.89
N LEU A 27 13.77 17.15 17.92
CA LEU A 27 14.64 16.08 17.42
C LEU A 27 15.83 16.63 16.62
N ALA A 28 15.59 17.69 15.83
CA ALA A 28 16.60 18.39 15.05
C ALA A 28 16.15 19.84 14.77
N LEU A 29 17.12 20.75 14.68
CA LEU A 29 16.93 22.17 14.34
C LEU A 29 17.72 22.45 13.06
N TYR A 30 17.04 22.84 11.99
CA TYR A 30 17.67 23.27 10.73
C TYR A 30 17.69 24.80 10.71
N GLY A 31 18.63 25.36 11.48
CA GLY A 31 18.82 26.80 11.62
C GLY A 31 19.80 27.35 10.60
N GLY A 32 19.72 28.66 10.34
CA GLY A 32 20.69 29.38 9.52
C GLY A 32 20.11 30.04 8.27
N HIS A 33 18.80 30.01 8.04
CA HIS A 33 18.14 30.99 7.16
C HIS A 33 18.06 32.33 7.90
N GLU A 34 18.46 33.41 7.22
CA GLU A 34 18.42 34.78 7.74
C GLU A 34 17.02 35.41 7.57
N ASP A 35 16.21 34.84 6.67
CA ASP A 35 14.85 35.26 6.35
C ASP A 35 13.85 34.12 6.57
N GLU A 36 12.56 34.42 6.54
CA GLU A 36 11.50 33.42 6.63
C GLU A 36 11.59 32.39 5.49
N VAL A 37 11.34 31.13 5.83
CA VAL A 37 11.27 30.02 4.87
C VAL A 37 9.87 29.97 4.29
N ASN A 38 9.77 30.18 2.98
CA ASN A 38 8.49 30.22 2.28
C ASN A 38 8.02 28.84 1.80
N CYS A 39 8.96 28.01 1.33
CA CYS A 39 8.64 26.70 0.76
C CYS A 39 9.69 25.66 1.16
N LEU A 40 9.26 24.40 1.23
CA LEU A 40 10.14 23.28 1.49
C LEU A 40 9.67 22.02 0.77
N VAL A 41 10.60 21.12 0.50
CA VAL A 41 10.30 19.81 -0.08
C VAL A 41 11.32 18.78 0.41
N PHE A 42 10.85 17.59 0.74
CA PHE A 42 11.71 16.44 1.01
C PHE A 42 11.91 15.64 -0.29
N SER A 43 13.09 15.04 -0.43
CA SER A 43 13.32 13.96 -1.38
C SER A 43 12.44 12.75 -1.06
N CYS A 44 12.21 11.91 -2.07
CA CYS A 44 11.44 10.69 -1.91
C CYS A 44 12.08 9.74 -0.89
N ASP A 45 13.41 9.71 -0.81
CA ASP A 45 14.18 8.94 0.17
C ASP A 45 14.28 9.58 1.57
N PHE A 46 13.74 10.79 1.76
CA PHE A 46 13.90 11.63 2.96
C PHE A 46 15.31 12.05 3.31
N GLU A 47 16.36 11.66 2.60
CA GLU A 47 17.74 11.99 2.94
C GLU A 47 18.06 13.47 2.71
N ILE A 48 17.31 14.12 1.80
CA ILE A 48 17.48 15.49 1.39
C ILE A 48 16.24 16.30 1.76
N LEU A 49 16.47 17.44 2.40
CA LEU A 49 15.45 18.48 2.58
C LEU A 49 15.92 19.72 1.82
N LEU A 50 15.05 20.26 0.96
CA LEU A 50 15.25 21.55 0.31
C LEU A 50 14.37 22.60 0.98
N THR A 51 14.92 23.77 1.25
CA THR A 51 14.16 24.90 1.80
C THR A 51 14.48 26.18 1.04
N GLY A 52 13.45 26.92 0.64
CA GLY A 52 13.54 28.21 -0.05
C GLY A 52 13.04 29.36 0.83
N SER A 53 13.80 30.46 0.89
CA SER A 53 13.48 31.62 1.71
C SER A 53 12.92 32.81 0.94
N ILE A 54 12.36 33.77 1.68
CA ILE A 54 11.94 35.08 1.15
C ILE A 54 13.14 35.89 0.61
N GLY A 55 14.34 35.74 1.19
CA GLY A 55 15.56 36.38 0.69
C GLY A 55 16.19 35.73 -0.55
N GLY A 56 15.54 34.74 -1.16
CA GLY A 56 16.05 34.07 -2.37
C GLY A 56 17.14 33.04 -2.11
N TYR A 57 17.27 32.56 -0.87
CA TYR A 57 18.21 31.50 -0.54
C TYR A 57 17.53 30.14 -0.59
N ILE A 58 18.17 29.20 -1.30
CA ILE A 58 17.82 27.79 -1.28
C ILE A 58 18.89 27.07 -0.45
N ARG A 59 18.46 26.26 0.50
CA ARG A 59 19.35 25.45 1.34
C ARG A 59 19.00 23.97 1.16
N ILE A 60 20.03 23.16 0.96
CA ILE A 60 19.96 21.71 0.84
C ILE A 60 20.51 21.12 2.12
N TRP A 61 19.70 20.33 2.82
CA TRP A 61 20.03 19.74 4.11
C TRP A 61 20.11 18.23 4.00
N ASN A 62 21.11 17.65 4.65
CA ASN A 62 21.12 16.22 4.91
C ASN A 62 20.29 15.95 6.17
N THR A 63 19.23 15.17 6.02
CA THR A 63 18.28 14.91 7.12
C THR A 63 18.77 13.85 8.09
N VAL A 64 19.68 12.96 7.66
CA VAL A 64 20.27 11.90 8.49
C VAL A 64 21.25 12.48 9.51
N HIS A 65 22.07 13.44 9.07
CA HIS A 65 23.10 14.08 9.90
C HIS A 65 22.67 15.44 10.44
N HIS A 66 21.49 15.93 10.07
CA HIS A 66 20.93 17.23 10.45
C HIS A 66 21.88 18.40 10.16
N ARG A 67 22.50 18.41 8.98
CA ARG A 67 23.49 19.42 8.58
C ARG A 67 23.16 20.05 7.23
N LEU A 68 23.54 21.31 7.08
CA LEU A 68 23.50 22.00 5.80
C LEU A 68 24.55 21.38 4.87
N THR A 69 24.12 20.95 3.70
CA THR A 69 24.99 20.43 2.65
C THR A 69 25.40 21.55 1.70
N LEU A 70 24.43 22.32 1.19
CA LEU A 70 24.66 23.38 0.22
C LEU A 70 23.78 24.61 0.48
N LYS A 71 24.32 25.80 0.22
CA LYS A 71 23.61 27.09 0.18
C LYS A 71 23.70 27.64 -1.24
N ILE A 72 22.56 27.91 -1.84
CA ILE A 72 22.43 28.48 -3.19
C ILE A 72 21.70 29.82 -3.04
N GLN A 73 22.24 30.88 -3.66
CA GLN A 73 21.57 32.18 -3.70
C GLN A 73 21.00 32.41 -5.09
N GLN A 74 19.67 32.39 -5.18
CA GLN A 74 18.95 32.82 -6.36
C GLN A 74 18.76 34.33 -6.24
N ARG A 75 19.51 35.12 -7.03
CA ARG A 75 19.45 36.59 -7.04
C ARG A 75 18.17 37.11 -7.73
N ALA A 76 17.02 36.58 -7.33
CA ALA A 76 15.70 36.79 -7.92
C ALA A 76 14.61 37.10 -6.88
N GLY A 77 15.00 37.32 -5.61
CA GLY A 77 14.06 37.56 -4.51
C GLY A 77 13.38 36.28 -4.01
N ARG A 78 12.19 36.41 -3.42
CA ARG A 78 11.43 35.33 -2.74
C ARG A 78 11.29 34.09 -3.60
N ILE A 79 11.74 32.95 -3.08
CA ILE A 79 11.46 31.64 -3.67
C ILE A 79 9.99 31.31 -3.42
N ARG A 80 9.19 31.21 -4.49
CA ARG A 80 7.74 31.00 -4.43
C ARG A 80 7.40 29.52 -4.29
N ALA A 81 7.97 28.70 -5.16
CA ALA A 81 7.81 27.25 -5.12
C ALA A 81 9.14 26.53 -5.30
N ILE A 82 9.23 25.36 -4.69
CA ILE A 82 10.33 24.40 -4.84
C ILE A 82 9.74 23.00 -4.98
N THR A 83 10.30 22.22 -5.90
CA THR A 83 9.88 20.84 -6.14
C THR A 83 11.10 20.00 -6.51
N ILE A 84 11.05 18.70 -6.22
CA ILE A 84 12.12 17.74 -6.52
C ILE A 84 11.56 16.64 -7.43
N SER A 85 12.37 16.12 -8.35
CA SER A 85 12.01 14.99 -9.20
C SER A 85 11.85 13.71 -8.37
N ASN A 86 11.02 12.78 -8.81
CA ASN A 86 10.76 11.52 -8.09
C ASN A 86 12.01 10.63 -8.02
N ASP A 87 12.94 10.76 -8.97
CA ASP A 87 14.25 10.12 -8.96
C ASP A 87 15.31 10.87 -8.13
N ASP A 88 14.92 11.95 -7.44
CA ASP A 88 15.74 12.84 -6.60
C ASP A 88 16.94 13.51 -7.30
N LYS A 89 17.08 13.36 -8.63
CA LYS A 89 18.25 13.89 -9.38
C LYS A 89 18.20 15.39 -9.60
N TYR A 90 17.01 15.94 -9.81
CA TYR A 90 16.83 17.35 -10.13
C TYR A 90 15.83 18.01 -9.17
N PHE A 91 15.98 19.31 -8.96
CA PHE A 91 14.96 20.13 -8.33
C PHE A 91 14.71 21.39 -9.14
N ALA A 92 13.48 21.88 -9.11
CA ALA A 92 13.08 23.09 -9.81
C ALA A 92 12.60 24.15 -8.83
N THR A 93 12.87 25.41 -9.14
CA THR A 93 12.42 26.57 -8.35
C THR A 93 11.80 27.64 -9.21
N SER A 94 10.79 28.31 -8.65
CA SER A 94 10.28 29.58 -9.13
C SER A 94 10.51 30.67 -8.07
N ALA A 95 10.75 31.90 -8.50
CA ALA A 95 10.97 33.04 -7.62
C ALA A 95 10.12 34.25 -8.03
N ASN A 96 10.42 35.42 -7.48
CA ASN A 96 9.76 36.69 -7.83
C ASN A 96 10.17 37.23 -9.22
N ASP A 97 11.01 36.53 -9.97
CA ASP A 97 11.30 36.82 -11.36
C ASP A 97 10.48 35.93 -12.31
N THR A 98 10.68 36.13 -13.61
CA THR A 98 9.96 35.42 -14.68
C THR A 98 10.52 34.03 -14.99
N ASP A 99 11.65 33.66 -14.38
CA ASP A 99 12.45 32.51 -14.81
C ASP A 99 12.26 31.33 -13.86
N VAL A 100 12.00 30.16 -14.42
CA VAL A 100 12.04 28.89 -13.67
C VAL A 100 13.43 28.30 -13.81
N ARG A 101 13.97 27.77 -12.71
CA ARG A 101 15.36 27.26 -12.68
C ARG A 101 15.36 25.80 -12.33
N LEU A 102 16.09 25.00 -13.11
CA LEU A 102 16.29 23.58 -12.88
C LEU A 102 17.73 23.35 -12.42
N TYR A 103 17.88 22.67 -11.29
CA TYR A 103 19.16 22.38 -10.66
C TYR A 103 19.37 20.88 -10.53
N GLU A 104 20.62 20.45 -10.52
CA GLU A 104 21.01 19.11 -10.10
C GLU A 104 21.08 19.06 -8.56
N THR A 105 20.33 18.15 -7.93
CA THR A 105 20.11 18.13 -6.48
C THR A 105 21.39 17.95 -5.66
N ARG A 106 22.28 17.04 -6.10
CA ARG A 106 23.50 16.71 -5.34
C ARG A 106 24.56 17.80 -5.39
N THR A 107 24.68 18.48 -6.52
CA THR A 107 25.74 19.47 -6.77
C THR A 107 25.25 20.90 -6.53
N GLY A 108 23.92 21.12 -6.57
CA GLY A 108 23.33 22.46 -6.57
C GLY A 108 23.62 23.24 -7.85
N ARG A 109 24.12 22.58 -8.91
CA ARG A 109 24.47 23.22 -10.17
C ARG A 109 23.21 23.55 -10.96
N LEU A 110 23.10 24.78 -11.45
CA LEU A 110 22.06 25.17 -12.39
C LEU A 110 22.27 24.39 -13.71
N VAL A 111 21.27 23.60 -14.08
CA VAL A 111 21.26 22.80 -15.31
C VAL A 111 20.61 23.60 -16.44
N HIS A 112 19.40 24.10 -16.21
CA HIS A 112 18.63 24.86 -17.19
C HIS A 112 18.02 26.11 -16.58
N LEU A 113 18.02 27.20 -17.36
CA LEU A 113 17.27 28.42 -17.08
C LEU A 113 16.09 28.48 -18.05
N LEU A 114 14.90 28.20 -17.54
CA LEU A 114 13.67 28.04 -18.30
C LEU A 114 12.98 29.40 -18.43
N LYS A 115 13.17 30.03 -19.58
CA LYS A 115 12.59 31.34 -19.92
C LYS A 115 11.32 31.15 -20.75
N GLY A 116 10.31 31.96 -20.46
CA GLY A 116 9.05 31.95 -21.23
C GLY A 116 7.90 32.71 -20.58
N HIS A 117 7.86 32.75 -19.25
CA HIS A 117 6.84 33.50 -18.53
C HIS A 117 7.07 35.02 -18.59
N GLN A 118 5.97 35.77 -18.52
CA GLN A 118 6.00 37.24 -18.48
C GLN A 118 5.90 37.82 -17.07
N TYR A 119 5.42 37.01 -16.12
CA TYR A 119 5.25 37.37 -14.73
C TYR A 119 5.74 36.23 -13.80
N PRO A 120 5.87 36.49 -12.49
CA PRO A 120 6.31 35.48 -11.54
C PRO A 120 5.45 34.22 -11.54
N SER A 121 6.10 33.08 -11.28
CA SER A 121 5.44 31.78 -11.19
C SER A 121 5.23 31.36 -9.74
N ASP A 122 3.98 31.04 -9.39
CA ASP A 122 3.59 30.65 -8.02
C ASP A 122 3.71 29.14 -7.76
N CYS A 123 3.70 28.32 -8.82
CA CYS A 123 3.77 26.88 -8.69
C CYS A 123 4.69 26.25 -9.74
N VAL A 124 5.45 25.25 -9.32
CA VAL A 124 6.31 24.43 -10.18
C VAL A 124 6.21 22.96 -9.78
N GLN A 125 6.12 22.05 -10.75
CA GLN A 125 5.98 20.62 -10.47
C GLN A 125 6.59 19.75 -11.57
N PHE A 126 7.27 18.66 -11.19
CA PHE A 126 7.70 17.62 -12.12
C PHE A 126 6.53 16.72 -12.54
N SER A 127 6.56 16.24 -13.78
CA SER A 127 5.70 15.15 -14.21
C SER A 127 6.05 13.85 -13.47
N SER A 128 5.09 12.94 -13.33
CA SER A 128 5.30 11.67 -12.61
C SER A 128 6.43 10.79 -13.16
N ASN A 129 6.77 10.95 -14.43
CA ASN A 129 7.87 10.26 -15.12
C ASN A 129 9.19 11.06 -15.14
N ASP A 130 9.28 12.20 -14.45
CA ASP A 130 10.44 13.12 -14.36
C ASP A 130 10.95 13.68 -15.70
N ARG A 131 10.19 13.55 -16.79
CA ARG A 131 10.59 14.04 -18.12
C ARG A 131 10.27 15.51 -18.35
N LEU A 132 9.23 16.02 -17.70
CA LEU A 132 8.73 17.38 -17.86
C LEU A 132 8.72 18.10 -16.52
N VAL A 133 8.92 19.41 -16.57
CA VAL A 133 8.62 20.33 -15.47
C VAL A 133 7.56 21.31 -15.95
N ALA A 134 6.51 21.50 -15.17
CA ALA A 134 5.46 22.47 -15.43
C ALA A 134 5.57 23.63 -14.45
N SER A 135 5.20 24.82 -14.90
CA SER A 135 4.98 25.95 -14.00
C SER A 135 3.78 26.80 -14.40
N GLY A 136 3.13 27.36 -13.38
CA GLY A 136 1.97 28.22 -13.51
C GLY A 136 2.32 29.63 -13.05
N SER A 137 1.92 30.63 -13.83
CA SER A 137 2.32 32.02 -13.63
C SER A 137 1.14 32.99 -13.57
N TRP A 138 1.43 34.18 -13.06
CA TRP A 138 0.54 35.34 -13.08
C TRP A 138 0.27 35.86 -14.49
N ASP A 139 1.03 35.41 -15.49
CA ASP A 139 0.74 35.67 -16.92
C ASP A 139 -0.43 34.86 -17.47
N CYS A 140 -1.15 34.14 -16.59
CA CYS A 140 -2.28 33.26 -16.88
C CYS A 140 -1.90 32.00 -17.68
N ARG A 141 -0.61 31.73 -17.87
CA ARG A 141 -0.13 30.58 -18.65
C ARG A 141 0.41 29.48 -17.75
N THR A 142 0.28 28.25 -18.26
CA THR A 142 1.03 27.09 -17.78
C THR A 142 1.98 26.65 -18.87
N ILE A 143 3.28 26.63 -18.57
CA ILE A 143 4.31 26.23 -19.53
C ILE A 143 4.96 24.93 -19.04
N LEU A 144 5.21 24.00 -19.96
CA LEU A 144 5.94 22.76 -19.70
C LEU A 144 7.25 22.75 -20.47
N TRP A 145 8.33 22.39 -19.78
CA TRP A 145 9.66 22.23 -20.36
C TRP A 145 10.15 20.80 -20.22
N SER A 146 10.97 20.38 -21.19
CA SER A 146 11.75 19.15 -21.11
C SER A 146 12.84 19.28 -20.06
N VAL A 147 12.88 18.35 -19.09
CA VAL A 147 13.93 18.32 -18.05
C VAL A 147 15.30 18.08 -18.69
N THR A 148 15.35 17.28 -19.75
CA THR A 148 16.59 16.93 -20.46
C THR A 148 17.14 18.09 -21.28
N THR A 149 16.32 18.74 -22.10
CA THR A 149 16.77 19.75 -23.07
C THR A 149 16.61 21.19 -22.58
N GLY A 150 15.74 21.42 -21.59
CA GLY A 150 15.36 22.76 -21.14
C GLY A 150 14.43 23.50 -22.10
N GLU A 151 14.01 22.85 -23.19
CA GLU A 151 13.16 23.46 -24.21
C GLU A 151 11.69 23.46 -23.79
N GLN A 152 10.98 24.51 -24.19
CA GLN A 152 9.54 24.62 -24.01
C GLN A 152 8.82 23.62 -24.91
N MET A 153 8.11 22.67 -24.30
CA MET A 153 7.36 21.62 -24.98
C MET A 153 5.90 22.02 -25.23
N TYR A 154 5.26 22.60 -24.22
CA TYR A 154 3.86 23.01 -24.28
C TYR A 154 3.66 24.37 -23.60
N ASN A 155 2.72 25.15 -24.12
CA ASN A 155 2.28 26.42 -23.55
C ASN A 155 0.74 26.44 -23.58
N PHE A 156 0.12 26.52 -22.41
CA PHE A 156 -1.32 26.52 -22.23
C PHE A 156 -1.77 27.88 -21.71
N ASP A 157 -2.66 28.54 -22.45
CA ASP A 157 -3.15 29.90 -22.20
C ASP A 157 -4.67 29.95 -22.00
N ASN A 158 -5.27 28.84 -21.53
CA ASN A 158 -6.72 28.72 -21.36
C ASN A 158 -7.26 29.47 -20.14
N HIS A 159 -6.42 29.75 -19.15
CA HIS A 159 -6.82 30.47 -17.95
C HIS A 159 -6.89 31.98 -18.21
N THR A 160 -7.85 32.66 -17.58
CA THR A 160 -8.03 34.12 -17.73
C THR A 160 -7.46 34.91 -16.56
N ASN A 161 -6.81 34.23 -15.60
CA ASN A 161 -6.18 34.84 -14.43
C ASN A 161 -5.01 33.95 -13.95
N ALA A 162 -4.24 34.43 -12.98
CA ALA A 162 -3.03 33.79 -12.44
C ALA A 162 -3.23 32.30 -12.10
N VAL A 163 -2.32 31.44 -12.58
CA VAL A 163 -2.31 30.00 -12.29
C VAL A 163 -1.60 29.77 -10.96
N GLN A 164 -2.31 29.20 -9.98
CA GLN A 164 -1.84 29.04 -8.60
C GLN A 164 -1.40 27.63 -8.26
N SER A 165 -1.98 26.64 -8.93
CA SER A 165 -1.73 25.24 -8.60
C SER A 165 -1.65 24.38 -9.85
N ILE A 166 -0.75 23.41 -9.78
CA ILE A 166 -0.58 22.35 -10.77
C ILE A 166 -0.60 21.04 -9.98
N ALA A 167 -1.13 19.98 -10.58
CA ALA A 167 -0.91 18.62 -10.11
C ALA A 167 -0.76 17.68 -11.30
N PHE A 168 0.17 16.74 -11.20
CA PHE A 168 0.31 15.62 -12.13
C PHE A 168 -0.26 14.34 -11.53
N HIS A 169 -0.89 13.54 -12.39
CA HIS A 169 -1.34 12.22 -12.00
C HIS A 169 -0.15 11.24 -11.90
N SER A 170 -0.15 10.38 -10.88
CA SER A 170 1.00 9.51 -10.56
C SER A 170 1.31 8.45 -11.64
N TYR A 171 0.29 7.91 -12.33
CA TYR A 171 0.47 6.86 -13.35
C TYR A 171 0.06 7.26 -14.78
N ARG A 172 -0.94 8.13 -14.93
CA ARG A 172 -1.45 8.57 -16.23
C ARG A 172 -0.75 9.86 -16.63
N ASN A 173 -0.62 10.09 -17.94
CA ASN A 173 -0.06 11.33 -18.47
C ASN A 173 -1.14 12.44 -18.46
N ILE A 174 -1.59 12.82 -17.27
CA ILE A 174 -2.63 13.83 -17.03
C ILE A 174 -2.10 14.90 -16.09
N MET A 175 -2.43 16.15 -16.41
CA MET A 175 -2.18 17.31 -15.58
C MET A 175 -3.47 18.07 -15.33
N ILE A 176 -3.62 18.62 -14.13
CA ILE A 176 -4.66 19.60 -13.81
C ILE A 176 -4.03 20.92 -13.36
N THR A 177 -4.66 22.03 -13.74
CA THR A 177 -4.23 23.39 -13.39
C THR A 177 -5.38 24.16 -12.75
N GLY A 178 -5.09 24.92 -11.70
CA GLY A 178 -6.06 25.71 -10.94
C GLY A 178 -5.64 27.17 -10.89
N SER A 179 -6.62 28.08 -11.01
CA SER A 179 -6.37 29.51 -11.20
C SER A 179 -7.26 30.40 -10.32
N HIS A 180 -6.86 31.67 -10.24
CA HIS A 180 -7.67 32.79 -9.77
C HIS A 180 -8.93 33.05 -10.62
N ASP A 181 -9.07 32.43 -11.80
CA ASP A 181 -10.29 32.50 -12.60
C ASP A 181 -11.41 31.56 -12.12
N HIS A 182 -11.18 30.87 -10.99
CA HIS A 182 -12.08 29.92 -10.34
C HIS A 182 -12.28 28.60 -11.10
N ASN A 183 -11.64 28.42 -12.24
CA ASN A 183 -11.73 27.23 -13.06
C ASN A 183 -10.53 26.31 -12.83
N ILE A 184 -10.74 25.06 -13.21
CA ILE A 184 -9.69 24.05 -13.31
C ILE A 184 -9.68 23.57 -14.76
N PHE A 185 -8.49 23.39 -15.34
CA PHE A 185 -8.36 22.73 -16.63
C PHE A 185 -7.66 21.39 -16.46
N LEU A 186 -8.18 20.37 -17.14
CA LEU A 186 -7.58 19.05 -17.23
C LEU A 186 -7.00 18.84 -18.64
N TYR A 187 -5.73 18.44 -18.65
CA TYR A 187 -4.95 18.15 -19.85
C TYR A 187 -4.63 16.65 -19.86
N ASP A 188 -5.13 15.94 -20.86
CA ASP A 188 -4.78 14.55 -21.15
C ASP A 188 -3.77 14.54 -22.31
N PHE A 189 -2.50 14.30 -22.00
CA PHE A 189 -1.43 14.38 -22.98
C PHE A 189 -1.50 13.28 -24.03
N ASP A 190 -2.18 12.16 -23.74
CA ASP A 190 -2.37 11.07 -24.70
C ASP A 190 -3.43 11.44 -25.76
N LYS A 191 -4.25 12.47 -25.50
CA LYS A 191 -5.32 12.97 -26.39
C LYS A 191 -5.10 14.39 -26.91
N LEU A 192 -3.92 14.96 -26.65
CA LEU A 192 -3.64 16.37 -26.91
C LEU A 192 -3.82 16.78 -28.39
N SER A 193 -3.64 15.83 -29.33
CA SER A 193 -3.78 16.09 -30.76
C SER A 193 -5.24 16.18 -31.25
N SER A 194 -6.23 15.76 -30.45
CA SER A 194 -7.62 15.62 -30.90
C SER A 194 -8.67 16.29 -30.02
N SER A 195 -8.32 16.84 -28.85
CA SER A 195 -9.30 17.47 -27.95
C SER A 195 -8.80 18.74 -27.28
N THR A 196 -9.69 19.72 -27.13
CA THR A 196 -9.50 20.86 -26.22
C THR A 196 -9.42 20.38 -24.77
N PRO A 197 -8.69 21.10 -23.90
CA PRO A 197 -8.61 20.74 -22.49
C PRO A 197 -10.00 20.82 -21.83
N VAL A 198 -10.26 19.92 -20.89
CA VAL A 198 -11.57 19.86 -20.23
C VAL A 198 -11.63 20.97 -19.17
N LYS A 199 -12.54 21.91 -19.36
CA LYS A 199 -12.83 22.97 -18.39
C LYS A 199 -13.76 22.44 -17.30
N LEU A 200 -13.32 22.54 -16.05
CA LEU A 200 -14.07 22.12 -14.87
C LEU A 200 -14.45 23.35 -14.06
N GLN A 201 -15.75 23.50 -13.79
CA GLN A 201 -16.30 24.65 -13.08
C GLN A 201 -17.01 24.18 -11.82
N GLY A 202 -16.74 24.84 -10.70
CA GLY A 202 -17.36 24.46 -9.43
C GLY A 202 -16.96 25.31 -8.23
N HIS A 203 -15.79 25.94 -8.25
CA HIS A 203 -15.38 26.89 -7.21
C HIS A 203 -15.99 28.27 -7.49
N SER A 204 -16.28 29.01 -6.43
CA SER A 204 -16.77 30.40 -6.50
C SER A 204 -15.68 31.43 -6.19
N ASN A 205 -14.45 30.98 -5.93
CA ASN A 205 -13.28 31.80 -5.67
C ASN A 205 -12.01 31.06 -6.11
N ASN A 206 -10.84 31.66 -5.91
CA ASN A 206 -9.53 31.18 -6.35
C ASN A 206 -9.27 29.71 -5.99
N VAL A 207 -8.73 28.93 -6.94
CA VAL A 207 -8.35 27.53 -6.72
C VAL A 207 -6.87 27.46 -6.34
N GLN A 208 -6.60 27.26 -5.05
CA GLN A 208 -5.26 27.32 -4.47
C GLN A 208 -4.57 25.96 -4.37
N GLY A 209 -5.34 24.89 -4.15
CA GLY A 209 -4.79 23.55 -3.92
C GLY A 209 -5.35 22.52 -4.89
N LEU A 210 -4.48 21.70 -5.46
CA LEU A 210 -4.85 20.56 -6.29
C LEU A 210 -4.06 19.33 -5.85
N ALA A 211 -4.73 18.18 -5.78
CA ALA A 211 -4.08 16.92 -5.46
C ALA A 211 -4.79 15.75 -6.13
N PHE A 212 -4.03 14.79 -6.66
CA PHE A 212 -4.54 13.51 -7.14
C PHE A 212 -4.59 12.48 -6.02
N SER A 213 -5.63 11.65 -6.03
CA SER A 213 -5.73 10.45 -5.21
C SER A 213 -5.11 9.25 -5.93
N SER A 214 -4.80 8.18 -5.20
CA SER A 214 -4.55 6.84 -5.77
C SER A 214 -5.84 6.16 -6.27
N LEU A 215 -7.01 6.68 -5.87
CA LEU A 215 -8.33 6.33 -6.39
C LEU A 215 -8.67 7.17 -7.64
N PRO A 216 -9.77 6.90 -8.39
CA PRO A 216 -10.13 7.68 -9.59
C PRO A 216 -10.70 9.07 -9.27
N TYR A 217 -10.14 9.76 -8.27
CA TYR A 217 -10.55 11.07 -7.79
C TYR A 217 -9.38 12.05 -7.75
N PHE A 218 -9.70 13.33 -7.85
CA PHE A 218 -8.80 14.41 -7.46
C PHE A 218 -9.56 15.43 -6.62
N ALA A 219 -8.82 16.17 -5.79
CA ALA A 219 -9.36 17.21 -4.93
C ALA A 219 -8.90 18.57 -5.44
N SER A 220 -9.82 19.52 -5.39
CA SER A 220 -9.51 20.94 -5.52
C SER A 220 -9.93 21.69 -4.28
N ALA A 221 -9.10 22.62 -3.84
CA ALA A 221 -9.37 23.48 -2.70
C ALA A 221 -9.29 24.94 -3.13
N GLY A 222 -10.25 25.72 -2.64
CA GLY A 222 -10.34 27.13 -2.99
C GLY A 222 -10.52 28.07 -1.81
N TRP A 223 -10.37 29.36 -2.10
CA TRP A 223 -10.63 30.45 -1.15
C TRP A 223 -12.13 30.64 -0.86
N ASP A 224 -12.99 29.89 -1.54
CA ASP A 224 -14.41 29.74 -1.22
C ASP A 224 -14.65 28.84 0.00
N LYS A 225 -13.57 28.43 0.68
CA LYS A 225 -13.57 27.61 1.91
C LYS A 225 -14.13 26.21 1.68
N SER A 226 -14.21 25.78 0.43
CA SER A 226 -14.70 24.48 0.03
C SER A 226 -13.58 23.64 -0.57
N ILE A 227 -13.72 22.32 -0.38
CA ILE A 227 -12.94 21.33 -1.12
C ILE A 227 -13.91 20.58 -2.01
N ILE A 228 -13.61 20.46 -3.28
CA ILE A 228 -14.43 19.72 -4.24
C ILE A 228 -13.67 18.45 -4.61
N ILE A 229 -14.32 17.30 -4.46
CA ILE A 229 -13.83 16.02 -4.94
C ILE A 229 -14.45 15.76 -6.30
N TRP A 230 -13.59 15.51 -7.28
CA TRP A 230 -13.97 15.30 -8.67
C TRP A 230 -13.66 13.86 -9.06
N HIS A 231 -14.55 13.26 -9.84
CA HIS A 231 -14.26 11.98 -10.47
C HIS A 231 -13.47 12.22 -11.77
N LEU A 232 -12.31 11.58 -11.88
CA LEU A 232 -11.35 11.86 -12.95
C LEU A 232 -11.91 11.55 -14.35
N GLU A 233 -12.54 10.39 -14.54
CA GLU A 233 -13.00 9.96 -15.86
C GLU A 233 -14.25 10.69 -16.35
N THR A 234 -15.22 10.90 -15.46
CA THR A 234 -16.48 11.57 -15.81
C THR A 234 -16.36 13.09 -15.76
N CYS A 235 -15.28 13.63 -15.16
CA CYS A 235 -15.08 15.06 -14.96
C CYS A 235 -16.25 15.73 -14.18
N ARG A 236 -16.94 14.95 -13.33
CA ARG A 236 -18.08 15.42 -12.53
C ARG A 236 -17.69 15.57 -11.06
N ILE A 237 -18.38 16.49 -10.38
CA ILE A 237 -18.28 16.64 -8.93
C ILE A 237 -18.85 15.39 -8.27
N HIS A 238 -18.01 14.71 -7.48
CA HIS A 238 -18.41 13.58 -6.65
C HIS A 238 -18.98 14.08 -5.31
N SER A 239 -18.25 14.95 -4.63
CA SER A 239 -18.69 15.51 -3.34
C SER A 239 -18.07 16.89 -3.08
N ARG A 240 -18.67 17.63 -2.17
CA ARG A 240 -18.16 18.91 -1.66
C ARG A 240 -17.97 18.80 -0.16
N LEU A 241 -16.75 19.06 0.30
CA LEU A 241 -16.39 19.04 1.71
C LEU A 241 -16.43 20.47 2.24
N TYR A 242 -17.29 20.68 3.22
CA TYR A 242 -17.49 21.96 3.87
C TYR A 242 -17.05 21.92 5.32
N GLY A 243 -16.60 23.07 5.79
CA GLY A 243 -16.48 23.33 7.21
C GLY A 243 -15.28 24.21 7.57
N HIS A 244 -14.29 24.36 6.69
CA HIS A 244 -13.21 25.33 6.88
C HIS A 244 -13.77 26.74 7.04
N THR A 245 -13.13 27.54 7.89
CA THR A 245 -13.58 28.90 8.21
C THR A 245 -12.72 29.96 7.53
N GLY A 246 -11.48 29.61 7.20
CA GLY A 246 -10.53 30.43 6.44
C GLY A 246 -10.34 29.95 5.00
N TRP A 247 -9.40 30.59 4.30
CA TRP A 247 -9.01 30.17 2.94
C TRP A 247 -8.21 28.88 3.00
N ILE A 248 -8.50 27.93 2.11
CA ILE A 248 -7.78 26.67 2.08
C ILE A 248 -6.53 26.83 1.23
N HIS A 249 -5.36 26.70 1.85
CA HIS A 249 -4.06 26.96 1.22
C HIS A 249 -3.51 25.74 0.49
N ALA A 250 -3.75 24.55 1.02
CA ALA A 250 -3.24 23.31 0.42
C ALA A 250 -4.12 22.11 0.74
N VAL A 251 -4.07 21.13 -0.17
CA VAL A 251 -4.68 19.81 -0.01
C VAL A 251 -3.69 18.75 -0.44
N VAL A 252 -3.70 17.61 0.24
CA VAL A 252 -2.81 16.49 -0.04
C VAL A 252 -3.50 15.17 0.28
N PHE A 253 -3.40 14.21 -0.64
CA PHE A 253 -3.87 12.86 -0.40
C PHE A 253 -2.82 12.02 0.33
N ARG A 254 -3.29 11.04 1.09
CA ARG A 254 -2.46 9.98 1.64
C ARG A 254 -2.16 8.96 0.54
N ASP A 255 -0.89 8.55 0.39
CA ASP A 255 -0.47 7.70 -0.73
C ASP A 255 -1.07 6.28 -0.70
N ASN A 256 -1.58 5.83 0.47
CA ASN A 256 -2.45 4.66 0.59
C ASN A 256 -3.15 4.59 1.99
N PRO A 257 -4.49 4.52 2.09
CA PRO A 257 -5.46 4.58 1.00
C PRO A 257 -5.71 6.03 0.59
N GLY A 258 -5.80 6.27 -0.72
CA GLY A 258 -6.15 7.58 -1.31
C GLY A 258 -7.54 8.09 -0.95
N SER A 259 -8.26 7.42 -0.04
CA SER A 259 -9.52 7.90 0.53
C SER A 259 -9.33 8.98 1.60
N ILE A 260 -8.10 9.18 2.09
CA ILE A 260 -7.81 10.17 3.14
C ILE A 260 -7.18 11.42 2.52
N LEU A 261 -7.80 12.57 2.78
CA LEU A 261 -7.34 13.88 2.34
C LEU A 261 -7.03 14.74 3.56
N ALA A 262 -5.85 15.36 3.59
CA ALA A 262 -5.56 16.43 4.55
C ALA A 262 -5.68 17.79 3.85
N SER A 263 -6.24 18.76 4.55
CA SER A 263 -6.39 20.13 4.09
C SER A 263 -6.03 21.11 5.19
N ILE A 264 -5.55 22.27 4.80
CA ILE A 264 -5.13 23.33 5.73
C ILE A 264 -5.76 24.66 5.34
N ASP A 265 -6.41 25.30 6.31
CA ASP A 265 -6.75 26.73 6.26
C ASP A 265 -5.89 27.53 7.24
N ASP A 266 -6.19 28.82 7.38
CA ASP A 266 -5.45 29.75 8.24
C ASP A 266 -5.24 29.24 9.67
N ASP A 267 -6.25 28.56 10.24
CA ASP A 267 -6.28 28.19 11.66
C ASP A 267 -6.29 26.68 11.92
N THR A 268 -6.64 25.86 10.93
CA THR A 268 -6.99 24.47 11.13
C THR A 268 -6.47 23.54 10.05
N VAL A 269 -5.96 22.39 10.47
CA VAL A 269 -5.82 21.21 9.60
C VAL A 269 -6.99 20.29 9.80
N ARG A 270 -7.55 19.81 8.69
CA ARG A 270 -8.62 18.83 8.70
C ARG A 270 -8.22 17.61 7.91
N VAL A 271 -8.66 16.46 8.40
CA VAL A 271 -8.49 15.18 7.74
C VAL A 271 -9.87 14.65 7.39
N TRP A 272 -10.07 14.38 6.12
CA TRP A 272 -11.33 13.96 5.53
C TRP A 272 -11.21 12.55 5.00
N ASN A 273 -12.29 11.79 5.12
CA ASN A 273 -12.51 10.62 4.30
C ASN A 273 -13.36 11.04 3.09
N ILE A 274 -12.79 10.97 1.88
CA ILE A 274 -13.46 11.45 0.67
C ILE A 274 -14.64 10.57 0.23
N LEU A 275 -14.64 9.27 0.59
CA LEU A 275 -15.71 8.34 0.24
C LEU A 275 -16.97 8.56 1.07
N THR A 276 -16.80 8.88 2.36
CA THR A 276 -17.92 9.20 3.25
C THR A 276 -18.23 10.70 3.29
N SER A 277 -17.32 11.54 2.78
CA SER A 277 -17.36 13.00 2.91
C SER A 277 -17.40 13.50 4.37
N ILE A 278 -16.87 12.69 5.31
CA ILE A 278 -16.84 13.01 6.73
C ILE A 278 -15.47 13.57 7.12
N CYS A 279 -15.47 14.66 7.90
CA CYS A 279 -14.28 15.16 8.59
C CYS A 279 -13.97 14.27 9.79
N SER A 280 -12.89 13.49 9.72
CA SER A 280 -12.48 12.57 10.78
C SER A 280 -11.72 13.27 11.90
N TYR A 281 -10.87 14.24 11.56
CA TYR A 281 -10.05 14.96 12.54
C TYR A 281 -10.00 16.45 12.23
N ARG A 282 -9.98 17.26 13.30
CA ARG A 282 -9.76 18.70 13.26
C ARG A 282 -8.66 19.07 14.25
N LEU A 283 -7.60 19.67 13.75
CA LEU A 283 -6.46 20.15 14.52
C LEU A 283 -6.43 21.66 14.41
N LYS A 284 -6.49 22.37 15.54
CA LYS A 284 -6.31 23.83 15.56
C LYS A 284 -4.81 24.13 15.69
N ILE A 285 -4.27 24.87 14.74
CA ILE A 285 -2.88 25.34 14.76
C ILE A 285 -2.85 26.64 15.59
N LEU A 286 -1.82 26.79 16.41
CA LEU A 286 -1.63 27.97 17.30
C LEU A 286 -0.66 29.01 16.70
N SER A 287 -0.34 28.90 15.41
CA SER A 287 0.60 29.80 14.73
C SER A 287 -0.05 30.39 13.48
N ASP A 288 0.06 31.70 13.34
CA ASP A 288 -0.70 32.52 12.38
C ASP A 288 -0.35 32.32 10.90
N VAL A 289 0.60 31.44 10.54
CA VAL A 289 0.99 31.28 9.13
C VAL A 289 1.45 29.84 8.86
N SER A 290 0.54 28.95 8.48
CA SER A 290 0.89 27.63 7.96
C SER A 290 0.34 27.46 6.54
N CYS A 291 1.19 27.66 5.54
CA CYS A 291 0.79 27.66 4.13
C CYS A 291 0.89 26.30 3.43
N PHE A 292 1.33 25.23 4.12
CA PHE A 292 1.49 23.92 3.49
C PHE A 292 1.19 22.76 4.43
N VAL A 293 0.69 21.67 3.83
CA VAL A 293 0.39 20.40 4.48
C VAL A 293 0.90 19.25 3.60
N ARG A 294 1.57 18.27 4.20
CA ARG A 294 2.03 17.06 3.49
C ARG A 294 1.99 15.83 4.41
N PHE A 295 1.55 14.68 3.92
CA PHE A 295 1.71 13.43 4.66
C PHE A 295 3.18 13.00 4.68
N LEU A 296 3.62 12.44 5.80
CA LEU A 296 4.85 11.66 5.82
C LEU A 296 4.63 10.38 4.98
N PRO A 297 5.61 9.87 4.23
CA PRO A 297 5.44 8.68 3.38
C PRO A 297 5.27 7.37 4.11
N ASN A 298 5.49 7.36 5.43
CA ASN A 298 5.03 6.27 6.28
C ASN A 298 3.51 6.33 6.56
N ASN A 299 2.81 7.35 6.07
CA ASN A 299 1.40 7.68 6.30
C ASN A 299 0.98 7.81 7.78
N ARG A 300 1.96 7.98 8.69
CA ARG A 300 1.75 8.05 10.16
C ARG A 300 1.78 9.47 10.74
N GLY A 301 2.03 10.49 9.92
CA GLY A 301 2.06 11.87 10.40
C GLY A 301 1.89 12.88 9.29
N ILE A 302 1.72 14.15 9.68
CA ILE A 302 1.49 15.26 8.76
C ILE A 302 2.48 16.39 9.08
N VAL A 303 3.16 16.87 8.07
CA VAL A 303 3.99 18.08 8.16
C VAL A 303 3.09 19.29 7.91
N ILE A 304 3.15 20.28 8.81
CA ILE A 304 2.33 21.49 8.78
C ILE A 304 3.24 22.69 9.03
N GLY A 305 3.48 23.50 8.01
CA GLY A 305 4.36 24.67 8.16
C GLY A 305 5.77 24.29 8.68
N SER A 306 6.37 25.15 9.50
CA SER A 306 7.71 24.95 10.08
C SER A 306 7.80 23.87 11.17
N ALA A 307 6.69 23.17 11.45
CA ALA A 307 6.57 22.16 12.48
C ALA A 307 6.08 20.81 11.90
N ILE A 308 6.65 19.73 12.40
CA ILE A 308 6.17 18.37 12.11
C ILE A 308 5.21 17.97 13.23
N TYR A 309 3.96 17.66 12.87
CA TYR A 309 2.97 17.14 13.80
C TYR A 309 2.81 15.64 13.53
N GLU A 310 3.17 14.83 14.51
CA GLU A 310 2.84 13.41 14.47
C GLU A 310 1.38 13.26 14.91
N VAL A 311 0.51 12.98 13.95
CA VAL A 311 -0.90 12.65 14.22
C VAL A 311 -0.99 11.13 14.16
N LEU A 312 -0.97 10.50 15.34
CA LEU A 312 -1.18 9.06 15.45
C LEU A 312 -2.64 8.75 15.11
N PHE A 313 -2.86 8.16 13.94
CA PHE A 313 -4.15 7.60 13.54
C PHE A 313 -4.35 6.26 14.24
N ASP A 314 -4.73 6.29 15.52
CA ASP A 314 -5.08 5.07 16.25
C ASP A 314 -6.52 4.65 15.90
N GLN A 315 -6.70 3.43 15.40
CA GLN A 315 -8.03 2.82 15.28
C GLN A 315 -8.43 2.26 16.66
N GLN A 316 -9.63 2.65 17.07
CA GLN A 316 -10.42 2.20 18.24
C GLN A 316 -10.31 3.01 19.53
N VAL A 317 -11.35 3.79 19.80
CA VAL A 317 -12.00 3.80 21.11
C VAL A 317 -13.40 3.23 20.94
N SER A 318 -13.59 2.02 21.45
CA SER A 318 -14.91 1.45 21.68
C SER A 318 -15.66 2.27 22.73
N SER A 319 -16.89 2.69 22.45
CA SER A 319 -17.85 2.97 23.53
C SER A 319 -19.23 2.48 23.13
N HIS A 320 -19.62 1.36 23.73
CA HIS A 320 -21.02 1.05 23.98
C HIS A 320 -21.68 2.19 24.73
N THR A 321 -22.69 2.82 24.13
CA THR A 321 -23.90 3.26 24.83
C THR A 321 -25.02 3.42 23.80
N ARG A 322 -26.09 2.63 23.97
CA ARG A 322 -27.37 2.87 23.30
C ARG A 322 -27.94 4.19 23.81
N SER A 323 -28.26 5.11 22.90
CA SER A 323 -29.34 6.07 23.11
C SER A 323 -29.90 6.51 21.75
N LYS A 324 -31.20 6.29 21.57
CA LYS A 324 -31.98 6.86 20.49
C LYS A 324 -32.12 8.36 20.75
N THR A 325 -31.72 9.22 19.81
CA THR A 325 -32.51 10.34 19.23
C THR A 325 -31.65 11.37 18.50
N LYS A 326 -32.21 11.79 17.34
CA LYS A 326 -32.06 13.04 16.56
C LYS A 326 -30.67 13.62 16.28
N HIS A 327 -30.39 13.69 14.97
CA HIS A 327 -29.39 14.54 14.34
C HIS A 327 -29.39 15.97 14.88
N VAL A 328 -28.33 16.33 15.62
CA VAL A 328 -27.80 17.69 15.76
C VAL A 328 -26.28 17.53 15.99
N CYS A 329 -25.47 18.19 15.17
CA CYS A 329 -24.03 18.33 15.39
C CYS A 329 -23.81 19.20 16.64
N GLU A 330 -23.21 18.63 17.68
CA GLU A 330 -22.57 19.40 18.75
C GLU A 330 -21.14 18.90 19.03
N PRO A 331 -20.23 19.80 19.47
CA PRO A 331 -18.80 19.61 19.37
C PRO A 331 -18.24 18.89 20.60
N SER A 332 -17.37 17.91 20.39
CA SER A 332 -16.44 17.45 21.43
C SER A 332 -15.26 18.42 21.51
N THR A 333 -15.49 19.55 22.17
CA THR A 333 -14.46 20.47 22.64
C THR A 333 -13.61 19.82 23.73
N VAL A 334 -12.32 19.62 23.48
CA VAL A 334 -11.32 19.61 24.56
C VAL A 334 -10.77 21.03 24.67
N ILE A 335 -11.34 21.80 25.60
CA ILE A 335 -10.80 23.08 26.02
C ILE A 335 -9.65 22.78 26.98
N THR A 336 -8.45 23.23 26.66
CA THR A 336 -7.45 23.58 27.68
C THR A 336 -7.17 25.08 27.58
N LYS A 337 -7.79 25.82 28.49
CA LYS A 337 -7.56 27.24 28.71
C LYS A 337 -6.17 27.38 29.34
N LEU A 338 -5.23 28.04 28.65
CA LEU A 338 -4.00 28.55 29.24
C LEU A 338 -3.95 30.04 28.98
N THR A 339 -4.15 30.81 30.04
CA THR A 339 -3.92 32.26 30.07
C THR A 339 -2.44 32.54 29.81
N THR A 340 -2.17 33.36 28.80
CA THR A 340 -0.84 33.87 28.46
C THR A 340 -0.36 34.81 29.57
N SER A 341 0.75 34.47 30.21
CA SER A 341 1.59 35.44 30.93
C SER A 341 2.64 36.00 29.96
N PRO A 342 2.93 37.32 29.92
CA PRO A 342 3.59 37.95 28.79
C PRO A 342 5.11 37.73 28.68
N THR A 343 5.75 36.87 29.48
CA THR A 343 7.21 36.96 29.66
C THR A 343 8.02 35.66 29.67
N ASN A 344 7.51 34.52 29.17
CA ASN A 344 8.37 33.33 29.03
C ASN A 344 7.97 32.43 27.84
N ASN A 345 8.56 32.69 26.68
CA ASN A 345 8.46 31.88 25.46
C ASN A 345 9.33 30.61 25.52
N ALA A 346 9.01 29.66 26.41
CA ALA A 346 9.68 28.36 26.39
C ALA A 346 8.74 27.22 26.83
N LEU A 347 8.07 26.59 25.86
CA LEU A 347 7.34 25.35 26.06
C LEU A 347 8.29 24.14 25.96
N LYS A 348 8.46 23.46 27.09
CA LYS A 348 8.97 22.08 27.20
C LYS A 348 7.72 21.16 27.41
N ILE A 349 7.44 20.13 26.57
CA ILE A 349 6.61 18.85 26.67
C ILE A 349 7.25 17.45 26.26
N LYS A 350 7.20 16.40 27.09
CA LYS A 350 8.10 15.22 27.15
C LYS A 350 7.94 14.37 25.91
N LEU A 351 8.99 14.20 25.11
CA LEU A 351 9.05 13.08 24.19
C LEU A 351 9.45 11.84 24.99
N THR A 352 8.45 11.06 25.38
CA THR A 352 8.66 9.63 25.62
C THR A 352 8.53 8.99 24.26
N ILE A 353 9.65 8.79 23.58
CA ILE A 353 9.68 7.85 22.46
C ILE A 353 9.75 6.49 23.14
N ASP A 354 8.68 5.71 23.06
CA ASP A 354 8.79 4.29 23.35
C ASP A 354 9.51 3.63 22.17
N TYR A 355 10.83 3.81 22.12
CA TYR A 355 11.72 2.93 21.38
C TYR A 355 11.84 1.65 22.20
N ARG A 356 10.83 0.80 22.11
CA ARG A 356 11.01 -0.62 22.37
C ARG A 356 10.63 -1.40 21.11
N ASP A 357 11.71 -1.75 20.42
CA ASP A 357 11.96 -3.08 19.86
C ASP A 357 11.66 -3.41 18.40
N ALA A 358 11.44 -2.45 17.48
CA ALA A 358 11.37 -2.80 16.05
C ALA A 358 12.21 -1.94 15.08
N GLN A 359 12.35 -0.62 15.27
CA GLN A 359 12.90 0.25 14.22
C GLN A 359 14.41 0.53 14.27
N LYS A 360 15.10 0.21 15.36
CA LYS A 360 16.55 0.47 15.47
C LYS A 360 17.43 -0.48 14.62
N PHE A 361 16.81 -1.48 13.98
CA PHE A 361 17.53 -2.45 13.13
C PHE A 361 17.49 -2.11 11.63
N TYR A 362 16.67 -1.13 11.20
CA TYR A 362 16.19 -1.10 9.82
C TYR A 362 16.76 -0.02 8.89
N LEU A 363 17.51 1.00 9.35
CA LEU A 363 18.14 1.96 8.43
C LEU A 363 19.51 2.48 8.88
N THR A 364 20.38 2.65 7.88
CA THR A 364 21.74 3.24 7.86
C THR A 364 22.92 2.36 8.29
N GLN A 365 23.27 1.37 7.46
CA GLN A 365 24.67 1.16 7.06
C GLN A 365 24.72 0.73 5.58
N GLN A 366 25.57 1.37 4.77
CA GLN A 366 26.02 0.80 3.51
C GLN A 366 26.81 -0.47 3.84
N LEU A 367 26.16 -1.64 3.80
CA LEU A 367 26.81 -2.92 4.01
C LEU A 367 27.69 -3.23 2.80
N THR A 368 28.97 -2.89 2.90
CA THR A 368 30.00 -3.34 1.96
C THR A 368 30.37 -4.78 2.32
N CYS A 369 29.93 -5.75 1.52
CA CYS A 369 30.34 -7.15 1.75
C CYS A 369 31.84 -7.29 1.44
N GLN A 370 32.66 -7.38 2.47
CA GLN A 370 34.05 -7.81 2.32
C GLN A 370 34.09 -9.28 1.88
N LYS A 371 35.00 -9.62 0.96
CA LYS A 371 35.20 -11.01 0.51
C LYS A 371 35.38 -11.91 1.74
N ARG A 372 34.45 -12.84 1.96
CA ARG A 372 34.60 -13.86 3.00
C ARG A 372 35.80 -14.74 2.62
N LEU A 373 36.82 -14.75 3.49
CA LEU A 373 37.83 -15.81 3.52
C LEU A 373 37.10 -17.15 3.70
N ASN A 374 37.56 -18.19 2.99
CA ASN A 374 37.00 -19.55 3.01
C ASN A 374 36.67 -19.98 4.45
N GLN A 375 35.38 -20.04 4.81
CA GLN A 375 34.92 -20.54 6.09
C GLN A 375 34.40 -21.97 5.92
N THR A 376 34.92 -22.84 6.78
CA THR A 376 34.67 -24.28 6.95
C THR A 376 33.20 -24.69 6.98
N GLU A 377 32.89 -25.86 6.42
CA GLU A 377 31.56 -26.49 6.21
C GLU A 377 30.66 -26.72 7.45
N GLN A 378 31.05 -26.30 8.66
CA GLN A 378 30.36 -26.66 9.91
C GLN A 378 29.49 -25.55 10.53
N LYS A 379 29.28 -24.41 9.86
CA LYS A 379 28.41 -23.34 10.40
C LYS A 379 26.96 -23.47 9.93
N PRO A 380 25.97 -23.18 10.79
CA PRO A 380 24.56 -23.20 10.41
C PRO A 380 24.27 -22.15 9.32
N LYS A 381 23.40 -22.52 8.38
CA LYS A 381 22.94 -21.69 7.27
C LYS A 381 21.99 -20.60 7.76
N ILE A 382 22.21 -19.37 7.34
CA ILE A 382 21.41 -18.23 7.81
C ILE A 382 20.32 -17.91 6.79
N ILE A 383 19.05 -17.94 7.24
CA ILE A 383 17.85 -17.57 6.51
C ILE A 383 17.38 -16.19 7.00
N LEU A 384 17.56 -15.18 6.15
CA LEU A 384 17.21 -13.80 6.47
C LEU A 384 15.83 -13.43 5.91
N PHE A 385 14.89 -13.06 6.76
CA PHE A 385 13.62 -12.46 6.35
C PHE A 385 13.79 -10.97 6.08
N TRP A 386 13.47 -10.54 4.86
CA TRP A 386 13.79 -9.19 4.39
C TRP A 386 12.60 -8.23 4.44
N THR A 387 11.42 -8.64 3.96
CA THR A 387 10.25 -7.76 3.77
C THR A 387 9.54 -7.39 5.07
N LYS A 388 9.02 -6.16 5.15
CA LYS A 388 8.44 -5.55 6.37
C LYS A 388 7.07 -6.11 6.82
N ILE A 389 6.48 -7.07 6.10
CA ILE A 389 5.12 -7.57 6.38
C ILE A 389 5.02 -8.62 7.50
N PHE A 390 6.12 -8.95 8.16
CA PHE A 390 6.05 -9.63 9.45
C PHE A 390 5.64 -8.56 10.47
N THR A 391 4.32 -8.34 10.59
CA THR A 391 3.69 -7.32 11.44
C THR A 391 4.08 -7.47 12.91
N THR A 392 4.60 -8.64 13.28
CA THR A 392 5.37 -8.90 14.49
C THR A 392 6.81 -9.26 14.11
N PRO A 393 7.84 -8.73 14.80
CA PRO A 393 9.20 -9.25 14.69
C PRO A 393 9.15 -10.76 14.91
N ILE A 394 9.75 -11.53 14.00
CA ILE A 394 9.89 -12.97 14.18
C ILE A 394 10.61 -13.17 15.51
N ASP A 395 9.99 -13.88 16.46
CA ASP A 395 10.70 -14.28 17.68
C ASP A 395 11.75 -15.32 17.27
N GLU A 396 12.92 -14.84 16.89
CA GLU A 396 14.01 -15.66 16.37
C GLU A 396 14.40 -16.75 17.36
N ARG A 397 14.32 -16.48 18.68
CA ARG A 397 14.60 -17.48 19.70
C ARG A 397 13.55 -18.56 19.71
N TYR A 398 12.27 -18.18 19.73
CA TYR A 398 11.18 -19.15 19.70
C TYR A 398 11.19 -19.99 18.43
N VAL A 399 11.29 -19.34 17.25
CA VAL A 399 11.24 -20.02 15.95
C VAL A 399 12.46 -20.94 15.76
N ASN A 400 13.67 -20.49 16.08
CA ASN A 400 14.85 -21.34 15.97
C ASN A 400 14.82 -22.50 16.96
N ASN A 401 14.35 -22.27 18.19
CA ASN A 401 14.23 -23.35 19.18
C ASN A 401 13.17 -24.38 18.78
N TYR A 402 12.02 -23.91 18.29
CA TYR A 402 10.92 -24.75 17.84
C TYR A 402 11.27 -25.56 16.59
N LEU A 403 11.95 -24.94 15.62
CA LEU A 403 12.26 -25.57 14.32
C LEU A 403 13.59 -26.31 14.30
N PHE A 404 14.70 -25.70 14.73
CA PHE A 404 16.05 -26.16 14.41
C PHE A 404 16.85 -26.63 15.64
N THR A 405 16.21 -27.21 16.65
CA THR A 405 16.93 -27.88 17.74
C THR A 405 16.90 -29.40 17.56
N SER A 406 17.77 -30.13 18.24
CA SER A 406 17.77 -31.61 18.21
C SER A 406 16.45 -32.23 18.67
N SER A 407 15.70 -31.51 19.50
CA SER A 407 14.32 -31.81 19.94
C SER A 407 13.23 -31.09 19.12
N GLY A 408 13.63 -30.24 18.18
CA GLY A 408 12.75 -29.41 17.36
C GLY A 408 12.11 -30.17 16.21
N ARG A 409 11.25 -29.46 15.47
CA ARG A 409 10.44 -30.06 14.40
C ARG A 409 11.25 -30.45 13.17
N CYS A 410 12.16 -29.57 12.73
CA CYS A 410 13.15 -29.93 11.74
C CYS A 410 14.26 -30.66 12.49
N SER A 411 14.52 -31.94 12.18
CA SER A 411 15.59 -32.73 12.82
C SER A 411 17.01 -32.27 12.40
N THR A 412 17.27 -30.96 12.44
CA THR A 412 18.48 -30.30 11.96
C THR A 412 18.68 -28.98 12.69
N ASP A 413 19.85 -28.81 13.30
CA ASP A 413 20.36 -27.56 13.88
C ASP A 413 21.21 -26.74 12.90
N ARG A 414 21.23 -27.17 11.63
CA ARG A 414 22.07 -26.60 10.58
C ARG A 414 21.51 -25.32 9.95
N CYS A 415 20.45 -24.73 10.50
CA CYS A 415 19.91 -23.46 10.01
C CYS A 415 19.49 -22.54 11.15
N LEU A 416 19.53 -21.24 10.85
CA LEU A 416 19.09 -20.18 11.73
C LEU A 416 18.25 -19.19 10.93
N VAL A 417 17.06 -18.87 11.43
CA VAL A 417 16.18 -17.83 10.94
C VAL A 417 16.48 -16.54 11.68
N THR A 418 16.60 -15.45 10.93
CA THR A 418 16.78 -14.11 11.48
C THR A 418 16.05 -13.06 10.65
N SER A 419 15.72 -11.94 11.28
CA SER A 419 15.23 -10.71 10.66
C SER A 419 16.30 -9.60 10.69
N ASN A 420 17.48 -9.91 11.23
CA ASN A 420 18.62 -9.00 11.34
C ASN A 420 19.28 -8.75 9.96
N ARG A 421 18.98 -7.59 9.35
CA ARG A 421 19.53 -7.19 8.06
C ARG A 421 21.05 -6.97 8.03
N GLN A 422 21.72 -6.76 9.17
CA GLN A 422 23.19 -6.67 9.20
C GLN A 422 23.84 -8.01 8.83
N GLN A 423 23.11 -9.12 9.00
CA GLN A 423 23.55 -10.44 8.57
C GLN A 423 23.37 -10.68 7.07
N LEU A 424 22.96 -9.68 6.27
CA LEU A 424 22.79 -9.84 4.82
C LEU A 424 24.03 -10.43 4.14
N CYS A 425 25.24 -9.98 4.44
CA CYS A 425 26.44 -10.55 3.80
C CYS A 425 26.79 -11.96 4.34
N ALA A 426 26.27 -12.32 5.51
CA ALA A 426 26.49 -13.62 6.13
C ALA A 426 25.37 -14.64 5.80
N SER A 427 24.23 -14.17 5.26
CA SER A 427 23.07 -15.00 4.99
C SER A 427 23.26 -15.87 3.76
N ASP A 428 22.74 -17.09 3.83
CA ASP A 428 22.70 -18.04 2.72
C ASP A 428 21.40 -17.90 1.92
N ALA A 429 20.29 -17.53 2.58
CA ALA A 429 19.02 -17.20 1.95
C ALA A 429 18.47 -15.84 2.41
N VAL A 430 17.77 -15.17 1.50
CA VAL A 430 17.05 -13.92 1.74
C VAL A 430 15.62 -14.09 1.25
N ILE A 431 14.66 -14.02 2.17
CA ILE A 431 13.24 -14.28 1.93
C ILE A 431 12.51 -12.95 1.70
N PHE A 432 11.77 -12.88 0.59
CA PHE A 432 10.94 -11.74 0.23
C PHE A 432 9.47 -12.17 0.16
N HIS A 433 8.63 -11.62 1.03
CA HIS A 433 7.20 -11.93 1.03
C HIS A 433 6.43 -11.03 0.07
N ALA A 434 5.64 -11.60 -0.84
CA ALA A 434 4.86 -10.86 -1.84
C ALA A 434 3.53 -10.30 -1.30
N ARG A 435 3.43 -10.00 -0.01
CA ARG A 435 2.25 -9.38 0.59
C ARG A 435 2.69 -7.97 0.94
N GLY A 436 2.11 -6.98 0.28
CA GLY A 436 2.59 -5.60 0.27
C GLY A 436 3.60 -5.30 -0.87
N PRO A 437 3.72 -4.03 -1.28
CA PRO A 437 4.61 -3.65 -2.37
C PRO A 437 6.08 -3.88 -1.98
N ILE A 438 6.81 -4.63 -2.82
CA ILE A 438 8.26 -4.77 -2.67
C ILE A 438 8.92 -3.68 -3.53
N HIS A 439 9.32 -2.58 -2.91
CA HIS A 439 9.92 -1.46 -3.65
C HIS A 439 11.40 -1.70 -3.97
N MET A 440 11.85 -1.26 -5.15
CA MET A 440 13.25 -1.35 -5.56
C MET A 440 14.21 -0.66 -4.58
N HIS A 441 13.82 0.45 -3.95
CA HIS A 441 14.66 1.16 -2.99
C HIS A 441 14.90 0.39 -1.68
N ASP A 442 13.96 -0.51 -1.33
CA ASP A 442 14.05 -1.38 -0.15
C ASP A 442 14.86 -2.65 -0.44
N MET A 443 15.35 -2.86 -1.68
CA MET A 443 16.08 -4.07 -2.05
C MET A 443 17.53 -4.08 -1.57
N PRO A 444 18.11 -5.26 -1.27
CA PRO A 444 19.54 -5.37 -1.00
C PRO A 444 20.34 -4.86 -2.21
N LYS A 445 21.22 -3.86 -1.99
CA LYS A 445 22.08 -3.29 -3.04
C LYS A 445 23.20 -4.23 -3.49
N VAL A 446 23.49 -5.27 -2.70
CA VAL A 446 24.53 -6.27 -2.96
C VAL A 446 23.92 -7.65 -2.81
N ARG A 447 24.27 -8.55 -3.73
CA ARG A 447 23.93 -9.97 -3.69
C ARG A 447 25.19 -10.79 -3.89
N SER A 448 25.51 -11.64 -2.92
CA SER A 448 26.63 -12.58 -3.05
C SER A 448 26.22 -13.75 -3.94
N ALA A 449 27.15 -14.29 -4.74
CA ALA A 449 26.86 -15.33 -5.73
C ALA A 449 26.25 -16.62 -5.13
N HIS A 450 26.57 -16.94 -3.88
CA HIS A 450 26.01 -18.11 -3.19
C HIS A 450 24.58 -17.89 -2.65
N GLN A 451 24.10 -16.65 -2.56
CA GLN A 451 22.85 -16.34 -1.88
C GLN A 451 21.62 -16.78 -2.66
N ARG A 452 20.65 -17.33 -1.93
CA ARG A 452 19.32 -17.69 -2.45
C ARG A 452 18.33 -16.57 -2.12
N TYR A 453 17.89 -15.83 -3.14
CA TYR A 453 16.82 -14.83 -3.02
C TYR A 453 15.52 -15.55 -3.35
N VAL A 454 14.71 -15.72 -2.32
CA VAL A 454 13.53 -16.59 -2.33
C VAL A 454 12.27 -15.72 -2.31
N LEU A 455 11.43 -15.89 -3.33
CA LEU A 455 10.08 -15.31 -3.32
C LEU A 455 9.15 -16.17 -2.48
N LEU A 456 8.61 -15.63 -1.40
CA LEU A 456 7.62 -16.28 -0.54
C LEU A 456 6.22 -15.69 -0.80
N THR A 457 5.26 -16.50 -1.20
CA THR A 457 3.86 -16.05 -1.35
C THR A 457 2.86 -17.19 -1.28
N LYS A 458 1.73 -16.93 -0.63
CA LYS A 458 0.53 -17.79 -0.69
C LYS A 458 -0.61 -17.13 -1.45
N GLU A 459 -0.35 -15.97 -2.04
CA GLU A 459 -1.35 -15.16 -2.72
C GLU A 459 -1.49 -15.61 -4.18
N PRO A 460 -2.70 -15.57 -4.75
CA PRO A 460 -2.91 -16.02 -6.13
C PRO A 460 -2.08 -15.19 -7.13
N PRO A 461 -1.85 -15.72 -8.34
CA PRO A 461 -0.82 -15.16 -9.21
C PRO A 461 -1.15 -13.76 -9.73
N TYR A 462 -2.42 -13.41 -9.93
CA TYR A 462 -2.79 -12.04 -10.30
C TYR A 462 -2.38 -11.02 -9.22
N LYS A 463 -2.55 -11.38 -7.95
CA LYS A 463 -2.14 -10.59 -6.78
C LYS A 463 -0.63 -10.49 -6.63
N THR A 464 0.05 -11.60 -6.86
CA THR A 464 1.53 -11.68 -6.74
C THR A 464 2.20 -10.98 -7.94
N THR A 465 1.67 -11.12 -9.15
CA THR A 465 2.25 -10.55 -10.38
C THR A 465 2.25 -9.03 -10.36
N ALA A 466 1.22 -8.37 -9.81
CA ALA A 466 1.22 -6.92 -9.64
C ALA A 466 2.40 -6.43 -8.78
N ILE A 467 2.83 -7.24 -7.81
CA ILE A 467 3.89 -6.88 -6.86
C ILE A 467 5.28 -7.21 -7.40
N VAL A 468 5.46 -8.39 -8.00
CA VAL A 468 6.81 -8.87 -8.39
C VAL A 468 7.02 -8.98 -9.90
N GLY A 469 6.03 -8.62 -10.70
CA GLY A 469 6.09 -8.72 -12.16
C GLY A 469 7.18 -7.85 -12.79
N HIS A 470 7.63 -6.81 -12.10
CA HIS A 470 8.76 -5.95 -12.51
C HIS A 470 10.13 -6.47 -12.04
N LEU A 471 10.18 -7.48 -11.17
CA LEU A 471 11.41 -8.03 -10.56
C LEU A 471 11.96 -9.21 -11.36
N ASN A 472 12.22 -8.97 -12.63
CA ASN A 472 12.75 -9.96 -13.56
C ASN A 472 14.19 -10.36 -13.18
N SER A 473 14.49 -11.67 -13.21
CA SER A 473 15.80 -12.24 -12.86
C SER A 473 16.27 -11.94 -11.43
N PHE A 474 15.37 -11.46 -10.55
CA PHE A 474 15.71 -11.09 -9.19
C PHE A 474 15.75 -12.32 -8.27
N PHE A 475 14.74 -13.19 -8.36
CA PHE A 475 14.66 -14.40 -7.55
C PHE A 475 15.40 -15.55 -8.21
N ASN A 476 16.12 -16.33 -7.41
CA ASN A 476 16.68 -17.60 -7.85
C ASN A 476 16.02 -18.80 -7.20
N TRP A 477 15.18 -18.59 -6.18
CA TRP A 477 14.31 -19.62 -5.61
C TRP A 477 12.90 -19.10 -5.40
N THR A 478 11.94 -20.01 -5.37
CA THR A 478 10.52 -19.73 -5.14
C THR A 478 9.97 -20.62 -4.02
N ALA A 479 9.20 -20.02 -3.12
CA ALA A 479 8.47 -20.67 -2.05
C ALA A 479 6.99 -20.28 -2.16
N THR A 480 6.23 -20.99 -3.00
CA THR A 480 4.85 -20.60 -3.34
C THR A 480 3.90 -21.78 -3.34
N TYR A 481 2.61 -21.51 -3.55
CA TYR A 481 1.59 -22.54 -3.71
C TYR A 481 1.80 -23.44 -4.93
N ARG A 482 2.57 -22.99 -5.94
CA ARG A 482 2.75 -23.77 -7.18
C ARG A 482 3.55 -25.03 -6.91
N VAL A 483 3.13 -26.13 -7.52
CA VAL A 483 3.79 -27.44 -7.37
C VAL A 483 5.22 -27.49 -7.92
N ASP A 484 5.53 -26.64 -8.90
CA ASP A 484 6.86 -26.51 -9.51
C ASP A 484 7.74 -25.44 -8.83
N SER A 485 7.29 -24.88 -7.71
CA SER A 485 8.14 -24.02 -6.86
C SER A 485 9.32 -24.81 -6.30
N ASP A 486 10.44 -24.14 -6.05
CA ASP A 486 11.59 -24.81 -5.43
C ASP A 486 11.27 -25.29 -4.01
N ILE A 487 10.44 -24.56 -3.29
CA ILE A 487 9.92 -24.93 -1.98
C ILE A 487 8.39 -24.92 -2.11
N SER A 488 7.77 -26.07 -1.92
CA SER A 488 6.34 -26.22 -2.18
C SER A 488 5.55 -25.84 -0.93
N TYR A 489 4.92 -24.66 -0.95
CA TYR A 489 4.04 -24.23 0.12
C TYR A 489 2.63 -24.79 -0.10
N ARG A 490 2.33 -25.97 0.43
CA ARG A 490 1.02 -26.63 0.24
C ARG A 490 0.08 -26.38 1.42
N TYR A 491 -1.21 -26.20 1.16
CA TYR A 491 -2.22 -26.13 2.22
C TYR A 491 -2.55 -27.49 2.84
N PHE A 492 -2.33 -28.59 2.10
CA PHE A 492 -2.50 -29.96 2.55
C PHE A 492 -1.70 -30.90 1.65
N GLN A 493 -1.49 -32.12 2.12
CA GLN A 493 -1.04 -33.26 1.35
C GLN A 493 -2.01 -34.41 1.58
N TRP A 494 -2.07 -35.33 0.64
CA TRP A 494 -2.82 -36.57 0.80
C TRP A 494 -1.94 -37.73 0.41
N ARG A 495 -2.12 -38.86 1.09
CA ARG A 495 -1.43 -40.10 0.77
C ARG A 495 -2.43 -41.24 0.79
N GLN A 496 -2.17 -42.25 -0.03
CA GLN A 496 -2.96 -43.47 -0.04
C GLN A 496 -2.66 -44.27 1.23
N LYS A 497 -3.71 -44.69 1.93
CA LYS A 497 -3.61 -45.55 3.12
C LYS A 497 -3.07 -46.91 2.72
N SER A 498 -2.20 -47.48 3.54
CA SER A 498 -1.68 -48.84 3.35
C SER A 498 -2.79 -49.90 3.50
N GLU A 499 -3.76 -49.66 4.39
CA GLU A 499 -4.95 -50.47 4.53
C GLU A 499 -6.21 -49.58 4.48
N PRO A 500 -7.14 -49.83 3.54
CA PRO A 500 -8.38 -49.07 3.49
C PRO A 500 -9.24 -49.30 4.73
N ASP A 501 -9.90 -48.24 5.22
CA ASP A 501 -10.81 -48.38 6.35
C ASP A 501 -11.95 -49.35 6.02
N LYS A 502 -12.01 -50.44 6.80
CA LYS A 502 -13.05 -51.48 6.69
C LYS A 502 -14.37 -51.07 7.34
N ASN A 503 -14.32 -50.17 8.32
CA ASN A 503 -15.47 -49.67 9.07
C ASN A 503 -15.77 -48.20 8.71
N VAL A 504 -16.46 -47.99 7.59
CA VAL A 504 -17.02 -46.67 7.29
C VAL A 504 -18.37 -46.55 7.99
N ASN A 505 -18.59 -45.41 8.61
CA ASN A 505 -19.86 -45.07 9.23
C ASN A 505 -21.01 -45.29 8.21
N LYS A 506 -21.95 -46.20 8.48
CA LYS A 506 -23.05 -46.55 7.56
C LYS A 506 -24.09 -45.44 7.39
N GLN A 507 -23.98 -44.39 8.19
CA GLN A 507 -24.90 -43.25 8.16
C GLN A 507 -24.54 -42.31 7.01
N SER A 508 -25.52 -42.01 6.16
CA SER A 508 -25.35 -41.11 5.03
C SER A 508 -24.82 -39.74 5.48
N TYR A 509 -23.87 -39.19 4.73
CA TYR A 509 -23.34 -37.86 4.97
C TYR A 509 -24.38 -36.78 4.68
N LEU A 510 -25.38 -37.06 3.84
CA LEU A 510 -26.40 -36.08 3.43
C LEU A 510 -27.32 -35.66 4.59
N ASN A 511 -27.67 -36.58 5.49
CA ASN A 511 -28.54 -36.33 6.66
C ASN A 511 -29.85 -35.56 6.33
N ASN A 512 -30.51 -35.88 5.21
CA ASN A 512 -31.76 -35.24 4.74
C ASN A 512 -31.70 -33.70 4.59
N ARG A 513 -30.51 -33.13 4.40
CA ARG A 513 -30.32 -31.69 4.17
C ARG A 513 -30.82 -31.30 2.78
N GLN A 514 -31.34 -30.09 2.64
CA GLN A 514 -31.81 -29.55 1.35
C GLN A 514 -30.65 -29.05 0.47
N ALA A 515 -30.88 -28.94 -0.84
CA ALA A 515 -29.93 -28.36 -1.77
C ALA A 515 -29.68 -26.89 -1.43
N ARG A 516 -28.53 -26.63 -0.81
CA ARG A 516 -28.03 -25.29 -0.46
C ARG A 516 -26.51 -25.29 -0.53
N ALA A 517 -25.94 -24.19 -0.97
CA ALA A 517 -24.49 -24.01 -0.96
C ALA A 517 -24.10 -22.88 -0.01
N ALA A 518 -22.86 -22.90 0.45
CA ALA A 518 -22.28 -21.77 1.17
C ALA A 518 -20.96 -21.35 0.51
N LEU A 519 -20.60 -20.08 0.64
CA LEU A 519 -19.24 -19.63 0.33
C LEU A 519 -18.75 -18.58 1.31
N MET A 520 -17.44 -18.56 1.52
CA MET A 520 -16.78 -17.47 2.24
C MET A 520 -16.04 -16.57 1.27
N ILE A 521 -16.45 -15.31 1.22
CA ILE A 521 -15.89 -14.27 0.36
C ILE A 521 -14.88 -13.45 1.16
N SER A 522 -13.61 -13.54 0.75
CA SER A 522 -12.52 -12.73 1.29
C SER A 522 -11.99 -11.71 0.29
N ASN A 523 -12.25 -11.91 -1.01
CA ASN A 523 -11.95 -10.92 -2.03
C ASN A 523 -13.25 -10.30 -2.56
N CYS A 524 -13.44 -8.99 -2.30
CA CYS A 524 -14.66 -8.26 -2.65
C CYS A 524 -14.68 -7.91 -4.14
N TYR A 525 -13.50 -7.79 -4.74
CA TYR A 525 -13.30 -7.45 -6.14
C TYR A 525 -12.68 -8.66 -6.83
N SER A 526 -13.55 -9.58 -7.20
CA SER A 526 -13.14 -10.72 -8.00
C SER A 526 -13.20 -10.29 -9.47
N GLN A 527 -12.10 -10.38 -10.22
CA GLN A 527 -12.06 -10.13 -11.68
C GLN A 527 -12.81 -11.21 -12.49
N SER A 528 -13.83 -11.82 -11.88
CA SER A 528 -14.21 -13.19 -12.17
C SER A 528 -15.63 -13.50 -12.58
N ASN A 529 -16.46 -12.49 -12.84
CA ASN A 529 -17.90 -12.68 -13.04
C ASN A 529 -18.50 -13.63 -11.98
N ARG A 530 -17.85 -13.75 -10.80
CA ARG A 530 -18.22 -14.67 -9.74
C ARG A 530 -19.59 -14.29 -9.24
N GLU A 531 -19.82 -13.00 -9.02
CA GLU A 531 -21.12 -12.49 -8.57
C GLU A 531 -22.22 -12.82 -9.59
N GLU A 532 -21.98 -12.63 -10.89
CA GLU A 532 -22.94 -13.03 -11.94
C GLU A 532 -23.21 -14.55 -11.91
N TYR A 533 -22.15 -15.37 -11.77
CA TYR A 533 -22.28 -16.82 -11.66
C TYR A 533 -23.10 -17.22 -10.42
N LEU A 534 -22.83 -16.58 -9.27
CA LEU A 534 -23.53 -16.81 -8.01
C LEU A 534 -24.99 -16.37 -8.09
N GLU A 535 -25.28 -15.19 -8.66
CA GLU A 535 -26.64 -14.68 -8.85
C GLU A 535 -27.48 -15.66 -9.69
N ARG A 536 -26.90 -16.18 -10.77
CA ARG A 536 -27.57 -17.17 -11.62
C ARG A 536 -27.78 -18.51 -10.91
N LEU A 537 -26.77 -18.99 -10.18
CA LEU A 537 -26.90 -20.22 -9.39
C LEU A 537 -27.95 -20.09 -8.27
N GLU A 538 -28.01 -18.91 -7.63
CA GLU A 538 -28.95 -18.59 -6.54
C GLU A 538 -30.42 -18.65 -6.97
N THR A 539 -30.71 -18.47 -8.27
CA THR A 539 -32.07 -18.66 -8.80
C THR A 539 -32.57 -20.11 -8.68
N ILE A 540 -31.67 -21.08 -8.49
CA ILE A 540 -31.98 -22.52 -8.46
C ILE A 540 -31.61 -23.15 -7.11
N VAL A 541 -30.43 -22.83 -6.56
CA VAL A 541 -29.95 -23.35 -5.28
C VAL A 541 -29.59 -22.17 -4.37
N PRO A 542 -30.21 -22.03 -3.19
CA PRO A 542 -29.86 -20.97 -2.25
C PRO A 542 -28.38 -21.01 -1.87
N VAL A 543 -27.70 -19.86 -1.96
CA VAL A 543 -26.29 -19.72 -1.59
C VAL A 543 -26.15 -18.78 -0.40
N THR A 544 -25.61 -19.29 0.70
CA THR A 544 -25.27 -18.50 1.88
C THR A 544 -23.90 -17.86 1.69
N ARG A 545 -23.85 -16.53 1.59
CA ARG A 545 -22.61 -15.76 1.48
C ARG A 545 -22.15 -15.32 2.88
N MET A 546 -20.93 -15.68 3.26
CA MET A 546 -20.29 -15.24 4.51
C MET A 546 -18.91 -14.65 4.25
N GLY A 547 -18.32 -13.96 5.22
CA GLY A 547 -16.94 -13.49 5.14
C GLY A 547 -16.81 -11.97 5.10
N TYR A 548 -15.61 -11.47 4.80
CA TYR A 548 -15.26 -10.05 4.88
C TYR A 548 -16.13 -9.17 3.99
N CYS A 549 -16.45 -9.66 2.79
CA CYS A 549 -17.21 -8.93 1.79
C CYS A 549 -18.73 -9.18 1.85
N SER A 550 -19.18 -9.92 2.87
CA SER A 550 -20.60 -10.19 3.11
C SER A 550 -21.09 -9.39 4.33
N SER A 551 -22.38 -9.08 4.35
CA SER A 551 -23.06 -8.58 5.55
C SER A 551 -23.00 -9.58 6.72
N ASN A 552 -22.85 -10.87 6.42
CA ASN A 552 -22.75 -11.94 7.39
C ASN A 552 -21.28 -12.26 7.71
N LYS A 553 -20.78 -11.74 8.83
CA LYS A 553 -19.43 -12.00 9.33
C LYS A 553 -19.39 -13.24 10.24
N CYS A 554 -18.26 -13.95 10.25
CA CYS A 554 -18.05 -15.08 11.15
C CYS A 554 -17.74 -14.56 12.58
N PRO A 555 -18.49 -14.98 13.62
CA PRO A 555 -18.44 -14.36 14.95
C PRO A 555 -17.32 -14.88 15.87
N ARG A 556 -16.63 -15.97 15.52
CA ARG A 556 -15.62 -16.63 16.39
C ARG A 556 -14.33 -16.98 15.67
N SER A 557 -14.37 -17.99 14.82
CA SER A 557 -13.22 -18.43 14.03
C SER A 557 -13.70 -19.01 12.70
N ARG A 558 -12.81 -19.04 11.70
CA ARG A 558 -13.08 -19.64 10.39
C ARG A 558 -13.59 -21.07 10.52
N ASP A 559 -12.91 -21.88 11.32
CA ASP A 559 -13.23 -23.30 11.47
C ASP A 559 -14.56 -23.51 12.18
N SER A 560 -14.88 -22.67 13.18
CA SER A 560 -16.19 -22.67 13.82
C SER A 560 -17.30 -22.33 12.82
N CYS A 561 -17.06 -21.34 11.97
CA CYS A 561 -18.00 -20.88 10.97
C CYS A 561 -18.22 -21.93 9.86
N LEU A 562 -17.16 -22.62 9.44
CA LEU A 562 -17.26 -23.76 8.50
C LEU A 562 -18.01 -24.93 9.10
N LYS A 563 -17.80 -25.24 10.39
CA LYS A 563 -18.55 -26.28 11.10
C LYS A 563 -20.04 -25.94 11.19
N GLU A 564 -20.38 -24.68 11.46
CA GLU A 564 -21.76 -24.20 11.49
C GLU A 564 -22.42 -24.28 10.11
N LEU A 565 -21.73 -23.83 9.07
CA LEU A 565 -22.20 -23.96 7.69
C LEU A 565 -22.43 -25.42 7.28
N ALA A 566 -21.55 -26.33 7.69
CA ALA A 566 -21.65 -27.76 7.40
C ALA A 566 -22.94 -28.39 7.94
N VAL A 567 -23.56 -27.83 8.99
CA VAL A 567 -24.83 -28.34 9.52
C VAL A 567 -25.97 -28.20 8.51
N ALA A 568 -26.02 -27.07 7.79
CA ALA A 568 -27.16 -26.72 6.93
C ALA A 568 -26.87 -26.82 5.42
N HIS A 569 -25.60 -26.82 5.01
CA HIS A 569 -25.21 -26.72 3.60
C HIS A 569 -24.47 -27.99 3.16
N PRO A 570 -25.05 -28.79 2.26
CA PRO A 570 -24.37 -29.96 1.70
C PRO A 570 -23.17 -29.60 0.81
N PHE A 571 -23.13 -28.37 0.28
CA PHE A 571 -22.13 -27.94 -0.69
C PHE A 571 -21.42 -26.67 -0.24
N TYR A 572 -20.14 -26.54 -0.60
CA TYR A 572 -19.37 -25.32 -0.38
C TYR A 572 -18.69 -24.85 -1.67
N LEU A 573 -18.90 -23.60 -2.07
CA LEU A 573 -18.32 -23.04 -3.29
C LEU A 573 -16.91 -22.50 -3.00
N ALA A 574 -15.89 -23.28 -3.35
CA ALA A 574 -14.48 -22.93 -3.24
C ALA A 574 -13.99 -22.19 -4.51
N PHE A 575 -14.76 -21.19 -4.95
CA PHE A 575 -14.51 -20.45 -6.18
C PHE A 575 -13.32 -19.50 -6.07
N GLU A 576 -13.08 -18.88 -4.90
CA GLU A 576 -12.03 -17.88 -4.78
C GLU A 576 -10.62 -18.43 -5.05
N ASN A 577 -9.85 -17.64 -5.80
CA ASN A 577 -8.42 -17.77 -6.06
C ASN A 577 -7.99 -18.98 -6.93
N SER A 578 -8.84 -19.98 -7.20
CA SER A 578 -8.54 -21.25 -7.90
C SER A 578 -8.31 -21.18 -9.42
N LEU A 579 -7.59 -20.19 -9.92
CA LEU A 579 -7.58 -19.88 -11.35
C LEU A 579 -6.62 -20.67 -12.23
N CYS A 580 -5.64 -21.33 -11.63
CA CYS A 580 -4.50 -21.88 -12.34
C CYS A 580 -4.47 -23.40 -12.21
N ARG A 581 -3.92 -24.05 -13.23
CA ARG A 581 -3.75 -25.51 -13.26
C ARG A 581 -2.85 -26.04 -12.14
N ASP A 582 -2.01 -25.18 -11.59
CA ASP A 582 -1.03 -25.58 -10.56
C ASP A 582 -1.40 -25.06 -9.17
N TYR A 583 -2.66 -24.60 -8.96
CA TYR A 583 -3.08 -23.99 -7.71
C TYR A 583 -4.33 -24.65 -7.11
N VAL A 584 -4.21 -25.05 -5.85
CA VAL A 584 -5.35 -25.38 -5.00
C VAL A 584 -5.55 -24.27 -3.98
N THR A 585 -6.74 -23.69 -3.99
CA THR A 585 -7.18 -22.68 -3.04
C THR A 585 -7.23 -23.20 -1.60
N GLU A 586 -6.93 -22.32 -0.64
CA GLU A 586 -7.13 -22.57 0.78
C GLU A 586 -8.61 -22.85 1.10
N LYS A 587 -9.56 -22.36 0.28
CA LYS A 587 -11.00 -22.60 0.47
C LYS A 587 -11.33 -24.09 0.36
N TYR A 588 -10.72 -24.80 -0.60
CA TYR A 588 -10.89 -26.25 -0.72
C TYR A 588 -10.27 -26.96 0.48
N ALA A 589 -9.03 -26.59 0.85
CA ALA A 589 -8.33 -27.18 1.99
C ALA A 589 -9.10 -27.02 3.31
N ASN A 590 -9.75 -25.88 3.51
CA ASN A 590 -10.55 -25.61 4.70
C ASN A 590 -11.84 -26.43 4.76
N VAL A 591 -12.40 -26.82 3.62
CA VAL A 591 -13.69 -27.53 3.54
C VAL A 591 -13.49 -29.02 3.52
N ILE A 592 -12.43 -29.52 2.88
CA ILE A 592 -12.17 -30.96 2.79
C ILE A 592 -11.91 -31.60 4.17
N THR A 593 -11.49 -30.78 5.14
CA THR A 593 -11.39 -31.16 6.56
C THR A 593 -12.75 -31.25 7.26
N THR A 594 -13.78 -30.58 6.73
CA THR A 594 -15.14 -30.72 7.25
C THR A 594 -15.72 -32.07 6.82
N SER A 595 -16.39 -32.75 7.75
CA SER A 595 -16.80 -34.13 7.51
C SER A 595 -18.03 -34.28 6.60
N GLN A 596 -18.70 -33.18 6.23
CA GLN A 596 -20.10 -33.22 5.76
C GLN A 596 -20.42 -32.30 4.56
N MET A 597 -19.45 -31.58 3.99
CA MET A 597 -19.68 -30.73 2.80
C MET A 597 -18.90 -31.24 1.60
N ILE A 598 -19.49 -31.16 0.41
CA ILE A 598 -18.80 -31.41 -0.85
C ILE A 598 -18.26 -30.07 -1.37
N PRO A 599 -16.93 -29.91 -1.54
CA PRO A 599 -16.35 -28.76 -2.20
C PRO A 599 -16.76 -28.71 -3.68
N VAL A 600 -17.30 -27.57 -4.11
CA VAL A 600 -17.50 -27.22 -5.52
C VAL A 600 -16.38 -26.27 -5.90
N ILE A 601 -15.51 -26.70 -6.81
CA ILE A 601 -14.33 -25.94 -7.22
C ILE A 601 -14.51 -25.41 -8.63
N PHE A 602 -13.75 -24.37 -8.95
CA PHE A 602 -13.58 -23.86 -10.30
C PHE A 602 -12.10 -23.96 -10.66
N SER A 603 -11.63 -25.14 -11.09
CA SER A 603 -10.20 -25.41 -11.30
C SER A 603 -9.91 -26.30 -12.50
N HIS A 604 -8.70 -26.15 -13.07
CA HIS A 604 -8.14 -26.97 -14.15
C HIS A 604 -7.08 -27.97 -13.64
N ALA A 605 -6.97 -28.12 -12.32
CA ALA A 605 -5.93 -28.86 -11.62
C ALA A 605 -6.41 -30.20 -11.02
N PRO A 606 -7.11 -31.10 -11.76
CA PRO A 606 -7.80 -32.23 -11.14
C PRO A 606 -6.87 -33.15 -10.34
N ASN A 607 -5.60 -33.24 -10.74
CA ASN A 607 -4.60 -34.09 -10.10
C ASN A 607 -4.07 -33.56 -8.76
N LEU A 608 -4.37 -32.30 -8.40
CA LEU A 608 -3.95 -31.71 -7.13
C LEU A 608 -5.00 -31.89 -6.03
N TYR A 609 -6.24 -32.20 -6.41
CA TYR A 609 -7.32 -32.51 -5.49
C TYR A 609 -7.36 -33.99 -5.19
N ILE A 610 -8.00 -34.35 -4.07
CA ILE A 610 -8.20 -35.77 -3.75
C ILE A 610 -9.20 -36.36 -4.76
N PRO A 611 -8.89 -37.50 -5.41
CA PRO A 611 -9.79 -38.10 -6.39
C PRO A 611 -11.20 -38.34 -5.84
N GLY A 612 -12.23 -37.95 -6.61
CA GLY A 612 -13.64 -38.15 -6.25
C GLY A 612 -14.14 -37.29 -5.08
N SER A 613 -13.37 -36.32 -4.60
CA SER A 613 -13.73 -35.55 -3.40
C SER A 613 -14.43 -34.22 -3.64
N TYR A 614 -14.63 -33.82 -4.91
CA TYR A 614 -15.07 -32.48 -5.28
C TYR A 614 -15.92 -32.48 -6.55
N ILE A 615 -16.72 -31.44 -6.72
CA ILE A 615 -17.47 -31.16 -7.95
C ILE A 615 -16.72 -30.08 -8.73
N ASN A 616 -16.38 -30.32 -10.00
CA ASN A 616 -15.76 -29.30 -10.83
C ASN A 616 -16.82 -28.51 -11.61
N ALA A 617 -17.01 -27.25 -11.25
CA ALA A 617 -17.96 -26.36 -11.92
C ALA A 617 -17.64 -26.16 -13.43
N ASN A 618 -16.38 -26.35 -13.85
CA ASN A 618 -15.98 -26.26 -15.27
C ASN A 618 -16.55 -27.38 -16.15
N GLN A 619 -17.07 -28.46 -15.57
CA GLN A 619 -17.71 -29.55 -16.31
C GLN A 619 -19.14 -29.21 -16.76
N PHE A 620 -19.73 -28.15 -16.22
CA PHE A 620 -21.09 -27.72 -16.52
C PHE A 620 -21.07 -26.55 -17.52
N SER A 621 -22.01 -26.56 -18.46
CA SER A 621 -22.13 -25.50 -19.47
C SER A 621 -22.61 -24.17 -18.89
N SER A 622 -23.30 -24.20 -17.74
CA SER A 622 -23.92 -23.04 -17.11
C SER A 622 -24.11 -23.22 -15.59
N PRO A 623 -24.23 -22.11 -14.82
CA PRO A 623 -24.60 -22.16 -13.39
C PRO A 623 -25.90 -22.91 -13.15
N GLU A 624 -26.85 -22.84 -14.09
CA GLU A 624 -28.15 -23.49 -13.98
C GLU A 624 -28.05 -25.01 -14.08
N GLU A 625 -27.17 -25.51 -14.94
CA GLU A 625 -26.89 -26.94 -15.06
C GLU A 625 -26.22 -27.48 -13.79
N LEU A 626 -25.25 -26.74 -13.24
CA LEU A 626 -24.66 -27.04 -11.94
C LEU A 626 -25.74 -27.07 -10.84
N GLY A 627 -26.62 -26.06 -10.79
CA GLY A 627 -27.72 -26.00 -9.81
C GLY A 627 -28.63 -27.23 -9.87
N ARG A 628 -29.03 -27.67 -11.06
CA ARG A 628 -29.83 -28.91 -11.24
C ARG A 628 -29.06 -30.15 -10.77
N PHE A 629 -27.76 -30.22 -11.03
CA PHE A 629 -26.92 -31.32 -10.56
C PHE A 629 -26.80 -31.35 -9.02
N LEU A 630 -26.68 -30.20 -8.36
CA LEU A 630 -26.68 -30.11 -6.91
C LEU A 630 -28.03 -30.57 -6.30
N ILE A 631 -29.15 -30.23 -6.94
CA ILE A 631 -30.48 -30.73 -6.56
C ILE A 631 -30.56 -32.25 -6.71
N TYR A 632 -30.06 -32.78 -7.84
CA TYR A 632 -30.00 -34.23 -8.07
C TYR A 632 -29.22 -34.94 -6.96
N LEU A 633 -28.03 -34.44 -6.59
CA LEU A 633 -27.21 -35.06 -5.54
C LEU A 633 -27.93 -35.11 -4.19
N VAL A 634 -28.68 -34.07 -3.82
CA VAL A 634 -29.48 -34.09 -2.59
C VAL A 634 -30.71 -35.01 -2.68
N SER A 635 -31.25 -35.24 -3.88
CA SER A 635 -32.31 -36.24 -4.07
C SER A 635 -31.81 -37.69 -4.07
N ASN A 636 -30.50 -37.91 -4.23
CA ASN A 636 -29.87 -39.22 -4.31
C ASN A 636 -28.71 -39.33 -3.30
N ALA A 637 -29.03 -39.77 -2.08
CA ALA A 637 -28.06 -39.93 -0.99
C ALA A 637 -26.86 -40.83 -1.37
N THR A 638 -27.08 -41.87 -2.19
CA THR A 638 -25.98 -42.75 -2.64
C THR A 638 -24.99 -42.01 -3.54
N ALA A 639 -25.50 -41.18 -4.46
CA ALA A 639 -24.66 -40.34 -5.31
C ALA A 639 -23.92 -39.27 -4.48
N TYR A 640 -24.57 -38.65 -3.51
CA TYR A 640 -23.94 -37.69 -2.60
C TYR A 640 -22.81 -38.34 -1.78
N ASP A 641 -23.07 -39.50 -1.17
CA ASP A 641 -22.13 -40.20 -0.31
C ASP A 641 -20.89 -40.72 -1.07
N SER A 642 -21.02 -40.94 -2.39
CA SER A 642 -19.87 -41.32 -3.24
C SER A 642 -18.73 -40.30 -3.21
N TYR A 643 -19.03 -39.00 -2.98
CA TYR A 643 -18.02 -37.94 -2.86
C TYR A 643 -17.21 -37.98 -1.56
N PHE A 644 -17.54 -38.91 -0.64
CA PHE A 644 -16.79 -39.14 0.59
C PHE A 644 -16.08 -40.50 0.59
N ALA A 645 -16.21 -41.29 -0.47
CA ALA A 645 -15.58 -42.60 -0.60
C ALA A 645 -14.04 -42.52 -0.48
N TRP A 646 -13.45 -41.41 -0.93
CA TRP A 646 -12.01 -41.15 -0.83
C TRP A 646 -11.47 -41.26 0.61
N LYS A 647 -12.28 -41.01 1.65
CA LYS A 647 -11.85 -41.13 3.06
C LYS A 647 -11.41 -42.54 3.44
N ARG A 648 -11.83 -43.55 2.68
CA ARG A 648 -11.42 -44.95 2.85
C ARG A 648 -10.01 -45.21 2.37
N GLU A 649 -9.65 -44.58 1.26
CA GLU A 649 -8.43 -44.87 0.50
C GLU A 649 -7.33 -43.86 0.79
N TYR A 650 -7.68 -42.64 1.17
CA TYR A 650 -6.74 -41.55 1.37
C TYR A 650 -6.83 -41.00 2.78
N GLU A 651 -5.70 -40.56 3.30
CA GLU A 651 -5.61 -39.77 4.52
C GLU A 651 -5.06 -38.38 4.20
N LEU A 652 -5.57 -37.39 4.93
CA LEU A 652 -5.19 -35.99 4.80
C LEU A 652 -4.08 -35.68 5.79
N VAL A 653 -2.99 -35.10 5.29
CA VAL A 653 -1.87 -34.61 6.08
C VAL A 653 -1.85 -33.08 5.97
N ILE A 654 -2.07 -32.40 7.08
CA ILE A 654 -2.07 -30.92 7.13
C ILE A 654 -0.67 -30.47 7.55
N PRO A 655 0.11 -29.84 6.67
CA PRO A 655 1.41 -29.29 7.02
C PRO A 655 1.25 -28.09 7.98
N ASP A 656 2.24 -27.91 8.85
CA ASP A 656 2.34 -26.71 9.68
C ASP A 656 2.76 -25.52 8.85
N GLU A 657 2.39 -24.33 9.31
CA GLU A 657 2.67 -23.10 8.60
C GLU A 657 4.16 -22.86 8.37
N ASN A 658 5.03 -23.46 9.18
CA ASN A 658 6.49 -23.34 9.13
C ASN A 658 7.20 -24.48 8.41
N ASP A 659 6.52 -25.51 7.90
CA ASP A 659 7.17 -26.68 7.28
C ASP A 659 8.03 -26.31 6.07
N TYR A 660 7.67 -25.25 5.34
CA TYR A 660 8.47 -24.70 4.24
C TYR A 660 9.87 -24.25 4.67
N LEU A 661 10.07 -23.85 5.94
CA LEU A 661 11.38 -23.48 6.47
C LEU A 661 12.26 -24.69 6.71
N CYS A 662 11.68 -25.82 7.13
CA CYS A 662 12.41 -27.09 7.21
C CYS A 662 12.87 -27.52 5.82
N GLU A 663 12.00 -27.43 4.81
CA GLU A 663 12.36 -27.77 3.42
C GLU A 663 13.44 -26.83 2.87
N LEU A 664 13.28 -25.52 3.07
CA LEU A 664 14.27 -24.52 2.69
C LEU A 664 15.63 -24.82 3.34
N CYS A 665 15.64 -25.10 4.64
CA CYS A 665 16.86 -25.46 5.37
C CYS A 665 17.54 -26.70 4.80
N ARG A 666 16.77 -27.75 4.53
CA ARG A 666 17.27 -28.99 3.91
C ARG A 666 17.90 -28.71 2.55
N LYS A 667 17.25 -27.89 1.71
CA LYS A 667 17.78 -27.52 0.38
C LYS A 667 19.03 -26.65 0.46
N LEU A 668 19.11 -25.71 1.39
CA LEU A 668 20.31 -24.87 1.58
C LEU A 668 21.54 -25.68 1.99
N ASN A 669 21.33 -26.80 2.68
CA ASN A 669 22.40 -27.71 3.08
C ASN A 669 22.73 -28.77 2.01
N ASN A 670 22.00 -28.81 0.89
CA ASN A 670 22.26 -29.72 -0.21
C ASN A 670 23.08 -29.02 -1.30
N SER A 671 24.35 -29.40 -1.45
CA SER A 671 25.29 -28.76 -2.38
C SER A 671 25.00 -29.04 -3.86
N THR A 672 24.12 -30.00 -4.16
CA THR A 672 23.77 -30.39 -5.54
C THR A 672 22.58 -29.62 -6.12
N GLU A 673 21.97 -28.70 -5.37
CA GLU A 673 20.79 -27.98 -5.83
C GLU A 673 21.14 -27.03 -6.99
N PRO A 674 20.45 -27.13 -8.14
CA PRO A 674 20.77 -26.34 -9.32
C PRO A 674 20.50 -24.85 -9.09
N TYR A 675 21.35 -24.01 -9.66
CA TYR A 675 21.12 -22.58 -9.70
C TYR A 675 20.09 -22.26 -10.80
N LYS A 676 18.92 -21.75 -10.40
CA LYS A 676 17.88 -21.30 -11.33
C LYS A 676 17.80 -19.78 -11.32
N ILE A 677 17.51 -19.16 -12.45
CA ILE A 677 17.14 -17.74 -12.53
C ILE A 677 15.76 -17.66 -13.15
N TYR A 678 14.83 -17.05 -12.43
CA TYR A 678 13.50 -16.78 -12.94
C TYR A 678 13.54 -15.51 -13.80
N SER A 679 13.67 -15.69 -15.12
CA SER A 679 13.85 -14.58 -16.07
C SER A 679 12.69 -13.58 -16.04
N SER A 680 11.45 -14.09 -16.01
CA SER A 680 10.24 -13.28 -15.90
C SER A 680 9.30 -13.87 -14.85
N MET A 681 9.10 -13.13 -13.76
CA MET A 681 8.18 -13.55 -12.70
C MET A 681 6.72 -13.52 -13.18
N LYS A 682 6.38 -12.55 -14.04
CA LYS A 682 5.04 -12.45 -14.65
C LYS A 682 4.74 -13.66 -15.53
N GLN A 683 5.71 -14.09 -16.34
CA GLN A 683 5.56 -15.28 -17.18
C GLN A 683 5.39 -16.54 -16.32
N TRP A 684 6.28 -16.73 -15.34
CA TRP A 684 6.22 -17.90 -14.47
C TRP A 684 4.91 -17.96 -13.67
N LEU A 685 4.51 -16.86 -13.02
CA LEU A 685 3.30 -16.85 -12.17
C LEU A 685 2.00 -17.01 -12.97
N TYR A 686 1.92 -16.46 -14.18
CA TYR A 686 0.65 -16.34 -14.89
C TYR A 686 0.58 -17.21 -16.15
N THR A 687 1.56 -17.08 -17.04
CA THR A 687 1.58 -17.78 -18.34
C THR A 687 1.91 -19.26 -18.18
N ASP A 688 3.02 -19.58 -17.50
CA ASP A 688 3.50 -20.96 -17.37
C ASP A 688 2.60 -21.77 -16.42
N ALA A 689 2.01 -21.11 -15.41
CA ALA A 689 0.99 -21.70 -14.54
C ALA A 689 -0.35 -21.96 -15.26
N THR A 690 -0.48 -21.56 -16.53
CA THR A 690 -1.69 -21.65 -17.36
C THR A 690 -2.92 -21.08 -16.65
N CYS A 691 -2.75 -19.93 -16.00
CA CYS A 691 -3.82 -19.26 -15.30
C CYS A 691 -4.86 -18.71 -16.28
N GLN A 692 -6.12 -19.05 -16.07
CA GLN A 692 -7.20 -18.45 -16.85
C GLN A 692 -7.67 -17.16 -16.18
N ARG A 693 -8.11 -16.21 -17.00
CA ARG A 693 -9.09 -15.24 -16.52
C ARG A 693 -10.41 -16.00 -16.40
N TRP A 694 -11.20 -15.64 -15.40
CA TRP A 694 -12.59 -16.07 -15.29
C TRP A 694 -13.39 -15.40 -16.42
N VAL A 695 -13.18 -15.86 -17.64
CA VAL A 695 -14.06 -15.61 -18.76
C VAL A 695 -15.01 -16.79 -18.72
N SER A 696 -16.22 -16.55 -18.23
CA SER A 696 -17.28 -17.51 -18.37
C SER A 696 -17.40 -17.88 -19.86
N LYS A 697 -17.70 -19.16 -20.16
CA LYS A 697 -18.22 -19.58 -21.48
C LYS A 697 -19.61 -18.95 -21.77
N LEU A 698 -19.90 -17.79 -21.20
CA LEU A 698 -21.07 -16.99 -21.48
C LEU A 698 -20.66 -16.03 -22.59
N ASN A 699 -21.11 -16.35 -23.81
CA ASN A 699 -20.81 -15.65 -25.05
C ASN A 699 -20.89 -14.10 -24.95
N ARG A 700 -19.80 -13.45 -24.53
CA ARG A 700 -19.51 -12.05 -24.82
C ARG A 700 -18.00 -11.85 -24.91
N THR A 701 -17.55 -11.33 -26.05
CA THR A 701 -16.29 -10.62 -26.19
C THR A 701 -16.43 -9.27 -25.51
N ILE A 702 -15.82 -9.11 -24.33
CA ILE A 702 -15.61 -7.80 -23.70
C ILE A 702 -14.11 -7.65 -23.52
N ASP A 703 -13.54 -6.64 -24.17
CA ASP A 703 -12.19 -6.14 -23.89
C ASP A 703 -12.21 -5.55 -22.49
N VAL A 704 -11.60 -6.27 -21.54
CA VAL A 704 -11.37 -5.78 -20.18
C VAL A 704 -9.89 -5.44 -20.04
N SER A 705 -9.62 -4.15 -19.86
CA SER A 705 -8.30 -3.61 -19.52
C SER A 705 -7.81 -4.21 -18.22
N VAL A 706 -6.50 -4.44 -18.16
CA VAL A 706 -5.83 -4.98 -16.98
C VAL A 706 -5.75 -3.87 -15.93
N ASP A 707 -6.62 -3.94 -14.93
CA ASP A 707 -6.47 -3.15 -13.71
C ASP A 707 -5.40 -3.81 -12.82
N GLU A 708 -4.25 -3.16 -12.72
CA GLU A 708 -3.11 -3.58 -11.89
C GLU A 708 -3.18 -3.02 -10.46
N THR A 709 -4.28 -2.35 -10.08
CA THR A 709 -4.46 -1.79 -8.73
C THR A 709 -5.12 -2.80 -7.79
N MET A 710 -4.29 -3.56 -7.06
CA MET A 710 -4.76 -4.41 -5.96
C MET A 710 -4.23 -3.91 -4.62
N ASP A 711 -5.13 -3.29 -3.85
CA ASP A 711 -4.91 -2.93 -2.45
C ASP A 711 -4.95 -4.16 -1.53
N TYR A 712 -4.09 -4.14 -0.52
CA TYR A 712 -3.96 -5.15 0.53
C TYR A 712 -4.26 -4.52 1.90
N GLU A 713 -5.21 -5.08 2.64
CA GLU A 713 -5.21 -5.08 4.11
C GLU A 713 -5.38 -6.53 4.64
N GLU A 714 -5.09 -6.73 5.92
CA GLU A 714 -4.58 -7.93 6.62
C GLU A 714 -5.44 -9.23 6.62
N PRO A 715 -4.82 -10.40 6.94
CA PRO A 715 -5.54 -11.65 7.16
C PRO A 715 -5.92 -11.79 8.64
N TRP A 716 -7.19 -12.12 8.91
CA TRP A 716 -7.64 -12.75 10.17
C TRP A 716 -7.07 -12.16 11.46
N PHE A 717 -7.65 -11.06 11.96
CA PHE A 717 -8.29 -10.93 13.28
C PHE A 717 -9.02 -9.59 13.36
#